data_AF-A0A9X8MZN7-F1
#
_entry.id   AF-A0A9X8MZN7-F1
#
_cell.length_a   1.000
_cell.length_b   1.000
_cell.length_c   1.000
_cell.angle_alpha   90.00
_cell.angle_beta   90.00
_cell.angle_gamma   90.00
#
_symmetry.space_group_name_H-M   'P 1'
#
loop_
_entity.id
_entity.type
_entity.pdbx_description
1 polymer ?
#
loop_
_entity_poly.entity_id
_entity_poly.type
_entity_poly.pdbx_seq_one_letter_code
_entity_poly.pdbx_strand_id
1 'polypeptide(L)'
;MRPLAKDDPRQIGPFRIIGLLGGGGMGRVYLGRAGDGRTVAVKTARSELADDHGFRKRFAREVAAAGRVGGPFVAPVVDAAPQDDVPWMATEYVPGLPLSTAVHDWGPLPEHTVRLLTAGLLQALSAVQAQGLVHRDLKPSNILLTAAGPRVIDFGIAHSAADTALTVTGTALGTPGFMAPEQLVMTGPDITGAADVFALGGVVVYAATGDGPYGSAEPQVLMYRTVHEQPQIDHLPHALKELAAACLAKEPQRRPALPDLMARVGAPGPYGDWLPEPITEQLRRLSTQLGDPRAQDTATPRPPAQAPANVGFEGLPTRTMTDPPQPPPSAAPSGQPPATGPSRRRLLAALTAAGVVAGGGALAWTLRPDGGAKGTAGAGAAAKPGGTGQPDGRLPQAIRDKGTVTVGSDLTYAPMEFVGNGGPTGLDVDLAEALGRELGVRCTFHNAAFDSLLAGLDAGRFDLVMSAVVDTKDRQEGRATGSTARRGVDLIDYFTSGLSLVVRKGNPEGIRKVADLSGKPVAVQRSSAAQSYLDEVSRQFPAQLTLRTFDTPDEVYADVAQRRSLACLDDFAVAAYTAATHSGGGALQLCGPQLDPVPFGIAVAKTDTALRDAVREALDRLIASGAYAKILKQWHVEGGAVPRAVVNGGR
;
A
#
# COMPACT_ATOMS: atom_id res chain seq x y z
N MET A 1 -1.50 11.44 -26.18
CA MET A 1 -1.33 10.25 -27.05
C MET A 1 0.14 10.11 -27.40
N ARG A 2 0.67 8.88 -27.48
CA ARG A 2 1.99 8.57 -28.06
C ARG A 2 1.83 7.78 -29.38
N PRO A 3 2.77 7.88 -30.32
CA PRO A 3 2.84 6.97 -31.47
C PRO A 3 2.93 5.50 -31.00
N LEU A 4 2.44 4.59 -31.81
CA LEU A 4 2.52 3.14 -31.56
C LEU A 4 3.95 2.65 -31.72
N ALA A 5 4.44 1.88 -30.75
CA ALA A 5 5.71 1.16 -30.83
C ALA A 5 5.66 0.09 -31.94
N LYS A 6 6.79 -0.59 -32.19
CA LYS A 6 6.85 -1.69 -33.18
C LYS A 6 5.84 -2.79 -32.83
N ASP A 7 5.80 -3.15 -31.55
CA ASP A 7 5.12 -4.33 -31.01
C ASP A 7 3.73 -4.01 -30.42
N ASP A 8 3.22 -2.78 -30.64
CA ASP A 8 1.81 -2.45 -30.35
C ASP A 8 0.88 -2.99 -31.46
N PRO A 9 -0.31 -3.51 -31.11
CA PRO A 9 -1.26 -4.03 -32.07
C PRO A 9 -1.77 -2.93 -33.01
N ARG A 10 -1.88 -3.25 -34.32
CA ARG A 10 -2.43 -2.34 -35.34
C ARG A 10 -3.95 -2.41 -35.44
N GLN A 11 -4.55 -3.46 -34.90
CA GLN A 11 -5.98 -3.68 -34.82
C GLN A 11 -6.31 -4.44 -33.53
N ILE A 12 -7.41 -4.08 -32.87
CA ILE A 12 -8.00 -4.83 -31.76
C ILE A 12 -9.51 -4.90 -32.04
N GLY A 13 -10.06 -6.12 -32.13
CA GLY A 13 -11.44 -6.32 -32.58
C GLY A 13 -11.73 -5.63 -33.94
N PRO A 14 -12.83 -4.89 -34.08
CA PRO A 14 -13.15 -4.13 -35.30
C PRO A 14 -12.38 -2.79 -35.41
N PHE A 15 -11.54 -2.42 -34.44
CA PHE A 15 -10.95 -1.09 -34.36
C PHE A 15 -9.50 -1.04 -34.88
N ARG A 16 -9.25 -0.19 -35.88
CA ARG A 16 -7.89 0.13 -36.32
C ARG A 16 -7.22 1.02 -35.29
N ILE A 17 -6.11 0.56 -34.71
CA ILE A 17 -5.40 1.30 -33.67
C ILE A 17 -4.51 2.38 -34.30
N ILE A 18 -4.57 3.59 -33.75
CA ILE A 18 -3.91 4.78 -34.29
C ILE A 18 -3.00 5.51 -33.28
N GLY A 19 -2.99 5.11 -32.00
CA GLY A 19 -2.06 5.62 -31.00
C GLY A 19 -2.22 4.97 -29.63
N LEU A 20 -1.24 5.15 -28.75
CA LEU A 20 -1.33 4.74 -27.35
C LEU A 20 -1.83 5.92 -26.49
N LEU A 21 -2.85 5.69 -25.66
CA LEU A 21 -3.36 6.68 -24.70
C LEU A 21 -2.66 6.54 -23.35
N GLY A 22 -2.47 5.30 -22.86
CA GLY A 22 -1.76 5.03 -21.61
C GLY A 22 -1.61 3.53 -21.32
N GLY A 23 -1.08 3.20 -20.14
CA GLY A 23 -0.96 1.82 -19.65
C GLY A 23 -0.63 1.80 -18.15
N GLY A 24 -0.97 0.71 -17.48
CA GLY A 24 -0.85 0.58 -16.01
C GLY A 24 -0.98 -0.86 -15.50
N GLY A 25 -1.34 -1.01 -14.23
CA GLY A 25 -1.41 -2.31 -13.55
C GLY A 25 -2.31 -3.35 -14.22
N MET A 26 -3.41 -2.91 -14.85
CA MET A 26 -4.42 -3.80 -15.46
C MET A 26 -4.29 -3.99 -16.98
N GLY A 27 -3.38 -3.27 -17.66
CA GLY A 27 -3.18 -3.41 -19.11
C GLY A 27 -2.82 -2.11 -19.84
N ARG A 28 -3.15 -2.02 -21.14
CA ARG A 28 -2.89 -0.86 -22.02
C ARG A 28 -4.21 -0.27 -22.53
N VAL A 29 -4.21 1.03 -22.79
CA VAL A 29 -5.34 1.78 -23.37
C VAL A 29 -4.89 2.45 -24.66
N TYR A 30 -5.55 2.12 -25.76
CA TYR A 30 -5.23 2.57 -27.11
C TYR A 30 -6.32 3.49 -27.67
N LEU A 31 -5.93 4.42 -28.56
CA LEU A 31 -6.87 5.13 -29.41
C LEU A 31 -7.13 4.26 -30.65
N GLY A 32 -8.36 3.77 -30.78
CA GLY A 32 -8.86 3.08 -31.96
C GLY A 32 -9.73 3.97 -32.83
N ARG A 33 -9.91 3.57 -34.09
CA ARG A 33 -10.92 4.11 -35.01
C ARG A 33 -11.77 2.97 -35.57
N ALA A 34 -13.09 3.10 -35.46
CA ALA A 34 -14.08 2.18 -36.01
C ALA A 34 -14.21 2.33 -37.55
N GLY A 35 -14.88 1.38 -38.19
CA GLY A 35 -15.12 1.39 -39.65
C GLY A 35 -15.93 2.61 -40.14
N ASP A 36 -16.80 3.16 -39.29
CA ASP A 36 -17.57 4.39 -39.54
C ASP A 36 -16.78 5.69 -39.27
N GLY A 37 -15.51 5.58 -38.87
CA GLY A 37 -14.63 6.71 -38.58
C GLY A 37 -14.64 7.22 -37.14
N ARG A 38 -15.56 6.76 -36.27
CA ARG A 38 -15.61 7.16 -34.85
C ARG A 38 -14.35 6.72 -34.10
N THR A 39 -13.88 7.54 -33.16
CA THR A 39 -12.77 7.22 -32.26
C THR A 39 -13.25 6.52 -30.99
N VAL A 40 -12.49 5.53 -30.53
CA VAL A 40 -12.76 4.75 -29.31
C VAL A 40 -11.51 4.61 -28.45
N ALA A 41 -11.68 4.50 -27.14
CA ALA A 41 -10.63 4.09 -26.22
C ALA A 41 -10.71 2.58 -26.00
N VAL A 42 -9.74 1.83 -26.52
CA VAL A 42 -9.71 0.36 -26.44
C VAL A 42 -8.75 -0.07 -25.32
N LYS A 43 -9.29 -0.65 -24.25
CA LYS A 43 -8.56 -1.16 -23.10
C LYS A 43 -8.39 -2.67 -23.22
N THR A 44 -7.15 -3.14 -23.21
CA THR A 44 -6.82 -4.58 -23.18
C THR A 44 -6.44 -5.00 -21.77
N ALA A 45 -6.74 -6.24 -21.38
CA ALA A 45 -6.15 -6.89 -20.23
C ALA A 45 -4.61 -7.09 -20.41
N ARG A 46 -3.92 -7.49 -19.34
CA ARG A 46 -2.57 -8.08 -19.42
C ARG A 46 -2.64 -9.56 -19.76
N SER A 47 -1.61 -10.07 -20.43
CA SER A 47 -1.40 -11.50 -20.72
C SER A 47 -1.52 -12.37 -19.46
N GLU A 48 -0.84 -11.98 -18.38
CA GLU A 48 -0.82 -12.70 -17.10
C GLU A 48 -2.19 -12.85 -16.42
N LEU A 49 -3.16 -11.98 -16.77
CA LEU A 49 -4.56 -12.04 -16.29
C LEU A 49 -5.50 -12.68 -17.32
N ALA A 50 -5.11 -12.70 -18.60
CA ALA A 50 -5.91 -13.25 -19.67
C ALA A 50 -6.11 -14.77 -19.53
N ASP A 51 -5.17 -15.50 -18.90
CA ASP A 51 -5.26 -16.95 -18.75
C ASP A 51 -6.07 -17.42 -17.52
N ASP A 52 -6.48 -16.52 -16.60
CA ASP A 52 -7.38 -16.88 -15.50
C ASP A 52 -8.84 -17.00 -16.00
N HIS A 53 -9.34 -18.23 -16.06
CA HIS A 53 -10.75 -18.54 -16.35
C HIS A 53 -11.73 -17.85 -15.37
N GLY A 54 -11.33 -17.63 -14.12
CA GLY A 54 -12.08 -16.85 -13.13
C GLY A 54 -12.16 -15.37 -13.51
N PHE A 55 -11.03 -14.77 -13.91
CA PHE A 55 -10.95 -13.41 -14.42
C PHE A 55 -11.83 -13.24 -15.66
N ARG A 56 -11.70 -14.09 -16.70
CA ARG A 56 -12.55 -14.01 -17.91
C ARG A 56 -14.04 -14.03 -17.56
N LYS A 57 -14.47 -14.90 -16.64
CA LYS A 57 -15.89 -15.00 -16.22
C LYS A 57 -16.39 -13.77 -15.44
N ARG A 58 -15.54 -13.15 -14.61
CA ARG A 58 -15.88 -11.91 -13.88
C ARG A 58 -15.85 -10.68 -14.80
N PHE A 59 -14.81 -10.55 -15.62
CA PHE A 59 -14.65 -9.50 -16.63
C PHE A 59 -15.84 -9.48 -17.61
N ALA A 60 -16.27 -10.64 -18.13
CA ALA A 60 -17.46 -10.73 -18.98
C ALA A 60 -18.74 -10.21 -18.32
N ARG A 61 -18.96 -10.52 -17.04
CA ARG A 61 -20.11 -10.05 -16.25
C ARG A 61 -20.06 -8.54 -16.01
N GLU A 62 -18.88 -8.00 -15.69
CA GLU A 62 -18.69 -6.57 -15.42
C GLU A 62 -18.77 -5.73 -16.71
N VAL A 63 -18.23 -6.23 -17.84
CA VAL A 63 -18.45 -5.68 -19.18
C VAL A 63 -19.94 -5.66 -19.54
N ALA A 64 -20.67 -6.77 -19.34
CA ALA A 64 -22.10 -6.85 -19.65
C ALA A 64 -23.00 -5.94 -18.78
N ALA A 65 -22.52 -5.54 -17.59
CA ALA A 65 -23.18 -4.55 -16.75
C ALA A 65 -22.77 -3.11 -17.17
N ALA A 66 -21.50 -2.87 -17.46
CA ALA A 66 -20.98 -1.58 -17.94
C ALA A 66 -21.60 -1.16 -19.28
N GLY A 67 -21.89 -2.12 -20.17
CA GLY A 67 -22.64 -1.89 -21.42
C GLY A 67 -24.08 -1.40 -21.24
N ARG A 68 -24.62 -1.40 -20.01
CA ARG A 68 -25.91 -0.77 -19.67
C ARG A 68 -25.76 0.58 -18.95
N VAL A 69 -24.54 1.00 -18.62
CA VAL A 69 -24.29 2.33 -18.05
C VAL A 69 -24.14 3.34 -19.19
N GLY A 70 -25.03 4.33 -19.21
CA GLY A 70 -24.97 5.44 -20.14
C GLY A 70 -25.58 6.70 -19.51
N GLY A 71 -25.21 7.86 -20.05
CA GLY A 71 -25.72 9.15 -19.58
C GLY A 71 -24.75 10.30 -19.89
N PRO A 72 -25.18 11.55 -19.70
CA PRO A 72 -24.43 12.74 -20.11
C PRO A 72 -23.13 13.01 -19.33
N PHE A 73 -22.72 12.14 -18.40
CA PHE A 73 -21.50 12.27 -17.60
C PHE A 73 -20.62 10.99 -17.58
N VAL A 74 -20.96 10.00 -18.40
CA VAL A 74 -20.26 8.70 -18.49
C VAL A 74 -19.83 8.46 -19.94
N ALA A 75 -18.61 7.94 -20.16
CA ALA A 75 -18.22 7.41 -21.47
C ALA A 75 -18.86 6.01 -21.66
N PRO A 76 -19.78 5.82 -22.64
CA PRO A 76 -20.44 4.52 -22.85
C PRO A 76 -19.47 3.48 -23.40
N VAL A 77 -19.73 2.21 -23.10
CA VAL A 77 -19.11 1.06 -23.79
C VAL A 77 -19.68 0.97 -25.19
N VAL A 78 -18.79 0.80 -26.18
CA VAL A 78 -19.13 0.73 -27.61
C VAL A 78 -19.13 -0.72 -28.11
N ASP A 79 -18.15 -1.52 -27.67
CA ASP A 79 -17.99 -2.94 -28.00
C ASP A 79 -17.03 -3.61 -27.01
N ALA A 80 -17.04 -4.95 -26.90
CA ALA A 80 -16.11 -5.70 -26.06
C ALA A 80 -16.05 -7.19 -26.42
N ALA A 81 -14.86 -7.80 -26.36
CA ALA A 81 -14.70 -9.25 -26.40
C ALA A 81 -13.98 -9.75 -25.13
N PRO A 82 -14.73 -10.14 -24.09
CA PRO A 82 -14.16 -10.66 -22.84
C PRO A 82 -13.66 -12.12 -22.95
N GLN A 83 -13.81 -12.75 -24.11
CA GLN A 83 -13.42 -14.15 -24.38
C GLN A 83 -12.30 -14.30 -25.42
N ASP A 84 -11.90 -13.23 -26.12
CA ASP A 84 -10.74 -13.24 -27.01
C ASP A 84 -9.44 -13.52 -26.21
N ASP A 85 -8.40 -14.02 -26.88
CA ASP A 85 -7.13 -14.45 -26.24
C ASP A 85 -6.46 -13.34 -25.42
N VAL A 86 -6.64 -12.08 -25.82
CA VAL A 86 -6.38 -10.90 -24.99
C VAL A 86 -7.71 -10.18 -24.79
N PRO A 87 -8.41 -10.37 -23.65
CA PRO A 87 -9.69 -9.75 -23.39
C PRO A 87 -9.64 -8.23 -23.49
N TRP A 88 -10.61 -7.63 -24.19
CA TRP A 88 -10.64 -6.19 -24.43
C TRP A 88 -12.05 -5.58 -24.34
N MET A 89 -12.10 -4.28 -24.06
CA MET A 89 -13.30 -3.45 -24.03
C MET A 89 -13.01 -2.10 -24.70
N ALA A 90 -13.93 -1.61 -25.51
CA ALA A 90 -13.86 -0.30 -26.15
C ALA A 90 -14.96 0.63 -25.61
N THR A 91 -14.59 1.84 -25.20
CA THR A 91 -15.53 2.94 -24.87
C THR A 91 -15.45 4.06 -25.89
N GLU A 92 -16.43 4.96 -25.91
CA GLU A 92 -16.34 6.18 -26.72
C GLU A 92 -15.13 7.01 -26.29
N TYR A 93 -14.28 7.41 -27.25
CA TYR A 93 -13.15 8.28 -26.94
C TYR A 93 -13.65 9.70 -26.72
N VAL A 94 -13.62 10.14 -25.46
CA VAL A 94 -13.97 11.50 -25.06
C VAL A 94 -12.78 12.45 -25.34
N PRO A 95 -12.95 13.50 -26.17
CA PRO A 95 -11.96 14.55 -26.36
C PRO A 95 -11.98 15.50 -25.15
N GLY A 96 -11.33 15.09 -24.06
CA GLY A 96 -11.29 15.83 -22.80
C GLY A 96 -9.92 15.83 -22.14
N LEU A 97 -9.75 16.74 -21.17
CA LEU A 97 -8.52 16.93 -20.41
C LEU A 97 -8.66 16.28 -19.02
N PRO A 98 -7.76 15.38 -18.58
CA PRO A 98 -7.84 14.80 -17.24
C PRO A 98 -7.80 15.87 -16.16
N LEU A 99 -8.66 15.77 -15.14
CA LEU A 99 -8.70 16.69 -14.00
C LEU A 99 -7.34 16.75 -13.27
N SER A 100 -6.61 15.64 -13.20
CA SER A 100 -5.23 15.60 -12.70
C SER A 100 -4.27 16.49 -13.49
N THR A 101 -4.42 16.55 -14.82
CA THR A 101 -3.59 17.40 -15.69
C THR A 101 -4.04 18.85 -15.59
N ALA A 102 -5.35 19.10 -15.56
CA ALA A 102 -5.91 20.44 -15.41
C ALA A 102 -5.43 21.13 -14.12
N VAL A 103 -5.44 20.40 -13.00
CA VAL A 103 -5.02 20.92 -11.69
C VAL A 103 -3.50 21.01 -11.55
N HIS A 104 -2.74 20.10 -12.19
CA HIS A 104 -1.27 20.18 -12.23
C HIS A 104 -0.76 21.38 -13.06
N ASP A 105 -1.32 21.59 -14.25
CA ASP A 105 -0.79 22.57 -15.22
C ASP A 105 -1.31 24.00 -14.98
N TRP A 106 -2.50 24.17 -14.37
CA TRP A 106 -3.13 25.48 -14.13
C TRP A 106 -3.54 25.75 -12.68
N GLY A 107 -3.31 24.82 -11.75
CA GLY A 107 -3.64 24.97 -10.33
C GLY A 107 -5.10 24.68 -9.98
N PRO A 108 -5.52 25.00 -8.74
CA PRO A 108 -6.85 24.66 -8.24
C PRO A 108 -8.00 25.35 -8.99
N LEU A 109 -9.12 24.64 -9.13
CA LEU A 109 -10.29 25.12 -9.87
C LEU A 109 -11.18 26.03 -8.99
N PRO A 110 -11.80 27.09 -9.56
CA PRO A 110 -12.74 27.94 -8.84
C PRO A 110 -13.91 27.17 -8.21
N GLU A 111 -14.44 27.67 -7.08
CA GLU A 111 -15.54 27.01 -6.34
C GLU A 111 -16.75 26.68 -7.24
N HIS A 112 -17.09 27.58 -8.17
CA HIS A 112 -18.16 27.37 -9.16
C HIS A 112 -17.87 26.14 -10.06
N THR A 113 -16.65 26.04 -10.60
CA THR A 113 -16.18 24.89 -11.38
C THR A 113 -16.26 23.61 -10.56
N VAL A 114 -15.82 23.62 -9.30
CA VAL A 114 -15.83 22.44 -8.40
C VAL A 114 -17.26 22.00 -8.06
N ARG A 115 -18.20 22.93 -7.88
CA ARG A 115 -19.63 22.60 -7.70
C ARG A 115 -20.23 21.95 -8.95
N LEU A 116 -20.00 22.52 -10.13
CA LEU A 116 -20.50 21.98 -11.40
C LEU A 116 -19.85 20.64 -11.79
N LEU A 117 -18.57 20.46 -11.45
CA LEU A 117 -17.87 19.17 -11.49
C LEU A 117 -18.60 18.15 -10.61
N THR A 118 -18.82 18.48 -9.33
CA THR A 118 -19.42 17.58 -8.35
C THR A 118 -20.85 17.16 -8.73
N ALA A 119 -21.66 18.09 -9.24
CA ALA A 119 -23.02 17.78 -9.71
C ALA A 119 -23.03 16.77 -10.87
N GLY A 120 -22.10 16.90 -11.83
CA GLY A 120 -21.96 15.96 -12.94
C GLY A 120 -21.43 14.58 -12.49
N LEU A 121 -20.46 14.56 -11.56
CA LEU A 121 -19.95 13.32 -10.97
C LEU A 121 -21.03 12.58 -10.16
N LEU A 122 -21.88 13.29 -9.41
CA LEU A 122 -23.01 12.69 -8.68
C LEU A 122 -24.01 12.01 -9.64
N GLN A 123 -24.30 12.61 -10.81
CA GLN A 123 -25.12 11.96 -11.82
C GLN A 123 -24.42 10.77 -12.48
N ALA A 124 -23.11 10.85 -12.74
CA ALA A 124 -22.34 9.71 -13.25
C ALA A 124 -22.38 8.52 -12.28
N LEU A 125 -22.11 8.74 -10.99
CA LEU A 125 -22.20 7.71 -9.95
C LEU A 125 -23.63 7.17 -9.79
N SER A 126 -24.65 8.02 -9.92
CA SER A 126 -26.05 7.58 -9.87
C SER A 126 -26.40 6.65 -11.05
N ALA A 127 -25.90 6.93 -12.25
CA ALA A 127 -26.08 6.06 -13.43
C ALA A 127 -25.36 4.72 -13.29
N VAL A 128 -24.17 4.70 -12.66
CA VAL A 128 -23.41 3.47 -12.35
C VAL A 128 -24.16 2.65 -11.28
N GLN A 129 -24.56 3.27 -10.17
CA GLN A 129 -25.24 2.59 -9.06
C GLN A 129 -26.62 2.05 -9.48
N ALA A 130 -27.33 2.73 -10.39
CA ALA A 130 -28.59 2.25 -10.96
C ALA A 130 -28.47 0.93 -11.76
N GLN A 131 -27.26 0.59 -12.24
CA GLN A 131 -26.98 -0.71 -12.87
C GLN A 131 -26.45 -1.78 -11.90
N GLY A 132 -26.42 -1.48 -10.59
CA GLY A 132 -25.89 -2.37 -9.55
C GLY A 132 -24.36 -2.41 -9.50
N LEU A 133 -23.68 -1.38 -10.04
CA LEU A 133 -22.22 -1.28 -10.08
C LEU A 133 -21.66 -0.29 -9.05
N VAL A 134 -20.35 -0.40 -8.81
CA VAL A 134 -19.52 0.48 -8.00
C VAL A 134 -18.26 0.78 -8.83
N HIS A 135 -17.81 2.03 -8.89
CA HIS A 135 -16.68 2.43 -9.72
C HIS A 135 -15.33 1.95 -9.14
N ARG A 136 -15.16 1.97 -7.82
CA ARG A 136 -14.01 1.49 -7.04
C ARG A 136 -12.65 2.17 -7.27
N ASP A 137 -12.45 2.85 -8.40
CA ASP A 137 -11.24 3.60 -8.79
C ASP A 137 -11.60 5.01 -9.32
N LEU A 138 -12.52 5.72 -8.66
CA LEU A 138 -12.82 7.12 -8.99
C LEU A 138 -11.67 8.01 -8.51
N LYS A 139 -11.08 8.81 -9.42
CA LYS A 139 -9.91 9.67 -9.12
C LYS A 139 -9.71 10.74 -10.20
N PRO A 140 -8.89 11.79 -9.94
CA PRO A 140 -8.69 12.89 -10.89
C PRO A 140 -8.14 12.52 -12.27
N SER A 141 -7.45 11.38 -12.43
CA SER A 141 -7.00 10.90 -13.74
C SER A 141 -8.08 10.12 -14.52
N ASN A 142 -9.11 9.62 -13.85
CA ASN A 142 -10.27 8.92 -14.45
C ASN A 142 -11.46 9.89 -14.69
N ILE A 143 -11.24 11.19 -14.56
CA ILE A 143 -12.24 12.24 -14.77
C ILE A 143 -11.71 13.19 -15.84
N LEU A 144 -12.41 13.26 -16.98
CA LEU A 144 -12.09 14.16 -18.08
C LEU A 144 -12.98 15.41 -18.01
N LEU A 145 -12.37 16.59 -18.07
CA LEU A 145 -13.05 17.87 -18.25
C LEU A 145 -13.34 18.06 -19.74
N THR A 146 -14.56 18.49 -20.09
CA THR A 146 -14.97 18.80 -21.46
C THR A 146 -15.81 20.09 -21.51
N ALA A 147 -16.03 20.65 -22.70
CA ALA A 147 -16.95 21.77 -22.88
C ALA A 147 -18.43 21.43 -22.54
N ALA A 148 -18.78 20.14 -22.44
CA ALA A 148 -20.11 19.66 -22.09
C ALA A 148 -20.17 19.06 -20.67
N GLY A 149 -19.39 19.62 -19.73
CA GLY A 149 -19.25 19.12 -18.37
C GLY A 149 -18.23 17.98 -18.21
N PRO A 150 -18.16 17.35 -17.03
CA PRO A 150 -17.23 16.25 -16.79
C PRO A 150 -17.63 14.97 -17.55
N ARG A 151 -16.68 14.05 -17.70
CA ARG A 151 -16.90 12.67 -18.11
C ARG A 151 -16.09 11.73 -17.23
N VAL A 152 -16.77 10.77 -16.61
CA VAL A 152 -16.15 9.66 -15.90
C VAL A 152 -15.79 8.57 -16.91
N ILE A 153 -14.55 8.08 -16.82
CA ILE A 153 -13.99 7.00 -17.63
C ILE A 153 -13.43 5.89 -16.73
N ASP A 154 -13.08 4.74 -17.32
CA ASP A 154 -12.34 3.69 -16.63
C ASP A 154 -12.96 3.16 -15.33
N PHE A 155 -14.27 2.83 -15.36
CA PHE A 155 -14.92 2.06 -14.31
C PHE A 155 -14.12 0.79 -13.96
N GLY A 156 -14.12 0.42 -12.67
CA GLY A 156 -13.28 -0.62 -12.08
C GLY A 156 -13.65 -2.07 -12.42
N ILE A 157 -13.92 -2.36 -13.69
CA ILE A 157 -14.44 -3.59 -14.34
C ILE A 157 -13.53 -4.85 -14.16
N ALA A 158 -12.52 -4.76 -13.30
CA ALA A 158 -11.62 -5.84 -12.92
C ALA A 158 -11.50 -6.04 -11.39
N HIS A 159 -12.06 -5.14 -10.56
CA HIS A 159 -11.78 -5.18 -9.13
C HIS A 159 -12.36 -6.40 -8.42
N SER A 160 -13.54 -6.91 -8.82
CA SER A 160 -14.08 -8.16 -8.26
C SER A 160 -13.23 -9.41 -8.60
N ALA A 161 -12.24 -9.30 -9.49
CA ALA A 161 -11.19 -10.30 -9.68
C ALA A 161 -9.89 -9.93 -8.93
N ALA A 162 -9.58 -8.64 -8.82
CA ALA A 162 -8.43 -8.12 -8.10
C ALA A 162 -8.47 -8.41 -6.59
N ASP A 163 -9.66 -8.42 -5.97
CA ASP A 163 -9.85 -8.56 -4.52
C ASP A 163 -9.23 -9.84 -3.92
N THR A 164 -8.91 -10.86 -4.75
CA THR A 164 -8.20 -12.10 -4.33
C THR A 164 -6.82 -12.29 -5.00
N ALA A 165 -6.45 -11.42 -5.95
CA ALA A 165 -5.27 -11.60 -6.81
C ALA A 165 -4.25 -10.44 -6.75
N LEU A 166 -4.66 -9.22 -6.38
CA LEU A 166 -3.73 -8.09 -6.25
C LEU A 166 -3.02 -8.04 -4.89
N THR A 167 -3.58 -8.67 -3.86
CA THR A 167 -2.88 -9.01 -2.60
C THR A 167 -1.55 -9.72 -2.83
N VAL A 168 -1.42 -10.43 -3.96
CA VAL A 168 -0.22 -11.16 -4.37
C VAL A 168 0.95 -10.22 -4.76
N THR A 169 0.70 -8.92 -5.00
CA THR A 169 1.60 -8.07 -5.81
C THR A 169 2.11 -6.78 -5.16
N GLY A 170 1.68 -6.45 -3.93
CA GLY A 170 2.13 -5.26 -3.18
C GLY A 170 1.83 -3.89 -3.79
N THR A 171 1.28 -3.83 -5.02
CA THR A 171 0.93 -2.59 -5.70
C THR A 171 -0.45 -2.10 -5.27
N ALA A 172 -0.55 -0.80 -5.01
CA ALA A 172 -1.76 -0.16 -4.50
C ALA A 172 -3.01 -0.45 -5.34
N LEU A 173 -4.13 -0.73 -4.66
CA LEU A 173 -5.40 -1.17 -5.27
C LEU A 173 -6.21 -0.03 -5.90
N GLY A 174 -5.53 0.89 -6.60
CA GLY A 174 -6.03 2.18 -7.05
C GLY A 174 -4.98 3.27 -6.79
N THR A 175 -5.36 4.55 -6.92
CA THR A 175 -4.47 5.66 -6.56
C THR A 175 -4.60 5.99 -5.07
N PRO A 176 -3.52 5.90 -4.26
CA PRO A 176 -3.54 6.21 -2.84
C PRO A 176 -4.05 7.63 -2.54
N GLY A 177 -4.76 7.79 -1.42
CA GLY A 177 -5.43 9.04 -1.04
C GLY A 177 -6.84 9.23 -1.61
N PHE A 178 -7.27 8.44 -2.60
CA PHE A 178 -8.65 8.45 -3.13
C PHE A 178 -9.43 7.16 -2.84
N MET A 179 -8.75 6.04 -2.56
CA MET A 179 -9.38 4.81 -2.06
C MET A 179 -10.10 5.07 -0.73
N ALA A 180 -11.24 4.42 -0.50
CA ALA A 180 -11.93 4.46 0.79
C ALA A 180 -11.26 3.54 1.85
N PRO A 181 -11.35 3.83 3.16
CA PRO A 181 -10.68 3.04 4.21
C PRO A 181 -11.03 1.56 4.19
N GLU A 182 -12.28 1.21 3.88
CA GLU A 182 -12.74 -0.18 3.76
C GLU A 182 -12.07 -0.93 2.59
N GLN A 183 -11.63 -0.24 1.54
CA GLN A 183 -10.86 -0.86 0.44
C GLN A 183 -9.42 -1.19 0.85
N LEU A 184 -8.90 -0.57 1.91
CA LEU A 184 -7.51 -0.72 2.37
C LEU A 184 -7.36 -1.78 3.47
N VAL A 185 -8.34 -1.92 4.35
CA VAL A 185 -8.25 -2.78 5.54
C VAL A 185 -8.56 -4.26 5.25
N MET A 186 -9.15 -4.57 4.09
CA MET A 186 -9.41 -5.92 3.51
C MET A 186 -10.13 -6.97 4.40
N THR A 187 -10.51 -6.59 5.61
CA THR A 187 -11.19 -7.43 6.63
C THR A 187 -12.53 -6.82 7.06
N GLY A 188 -13.06 -5.89 6.24
CA GLY A 188 -14.34 -5.22 6.43
C GLY A 188 -15.51 -5.86 5.66
N PRO A 189 -16.72 -5.29 5.76
CA PRO A 189 -17.89 -5.70 4.97
C PRO A 189 -17.73 -5.34 3.48
N ASP A 190 -18.62 -5.88 2.64
CA ASP A 190 -18.62 -5.71 1.18
C ASP A 190 -18.44 -4.26 0.71
N ILE A 191 -17.59 -4.05 -0.32
CA ILE A 191 -17.35 -2.74 -0.91
C ILE A 191 -18.59 -2.26 -1.69
N THR A 192 -19.31 -1.31 -1.11
CA THR A 192 -20.51 -0.67 -1.68
C THR A 192 -20.22 0.68 -2.36
N GLY A 193 -21.24 1.30 -2.97
CA GLY A 193 -21.17 2.65 -3.53
C GLY A 193 -20.75 3.75 -2.53
N ALA A 194 -20.75 3.48 -1.22
CA ALA A 194 -20.17 4.38 -0.23
C ALA A 194 -18.67 4.64 -0.47
N ALA A 195 -17.94 3.70 -1.08
CA ALA A 195 -16.54 3.89 -1.47
C ALA A 195 -16.39 4.98 -2.55
N ASP A 196 -17.28 4.98 -3.56
CA ASP A 196 -17.29 6.01 -4.60
C ASP A 196 -17.66 7.39 -4.04
N VAL A 197 -18.51 7.45 -3.00
CA VAL A 197 -18.81 8.70 -2.27
C VAL A 197 -17.59 9.24 -1.54
N PHE A 198 -16.77 8.38 -0.92
CA PHE A 198 -15.50 8.81 -0.31
C PHE A 198 -14.51 9.33 -1.35
N ALA A 199 -14.35 8.60 -2.46
CA ALA A 199 -13.50 9.00 -3.57
C ALA A 199 -13.94 10.34 -4.20
N LEU A 200 -15.25 10.57 -4.33
CA LEU A 200 -15.83 11.86 -4.72
C LEU A 200 -15.43 12.97 -3.73
N GLY A 201 -15.49 12.71 -2.43
CA GLY A 201 -15.00 13.64 -1.40
C GLY A 201 -13.53 14.02 -1.61
N GLY A 202 -12.66 13.04 -1.88
CA GLY A 202 -11.25 13.28 -2.18
C GLY A 202 -11.03 14.08 -3.47
N VAL A 203 -11.82 13.82 -4.51
CA VAL A 203 -11.83 14.60 -5.76
C VAL A 203 -12.26 16.05 -5.52
N VAL A 204 -13.24 16.31 -4.64
CA VAL A 204 -13.66 17.68 -4.27
C VAL A 204 -12.54 18.45 -3.56
N VAL A 205 -11.78 17.80 -2.66
CA VAL A 205 -10.60 18.44 -2.06
C VAL A 205 -9.57 18.76 -3.14
N TYR A 206 -9.13 17.75 -3.89
CA TYR A 206 -8.09 17.89 -4.91
C TYR A 206 -8.41 18.98 -5.96
N ALA A 207 -9.65 19.02 -6.45
CA ALA A 207 -10.08 20.01 -7.42
C ALA A 207 -10.06 21.45 -6.88
N ALA A 208 -10.23 21.64 -5.56
CA ALA A 208 -10.32 22.95 -4.91
C ALA A 208 -9.02 23.40 -4.21
N THR A 209 -8.07 22.50 -3.90
CA THR A 209 -6.81 22.82 -3.20
C THR A 209 -5.54 22.53 -4.00
N GLY A 210 -5.59 21.62 -4.98
CA GLY A 210 -4.42 21.10 -5.68
C GLY A 210 -3.80 19.84 -5.04
N ASP A 211 -4.08 19.57 -3.77
CA ASP A 211 -3.56 18.44 -3.00
C ASP A 211 -4.68 17.44 -2.65
N GLY A 212 -4.32 16.16 -2.50
CA GLY A 212 -5.27 15.13 -2.06
C GLY A 212 -5.77 15.38 -0.63
N PRO A 213 -6.87 14.72 -0.20
CA PRO A 213 -7.44 14.88 1.15
C PRO A 213 -6.47 14.49 2.29
N TYR A 214 -5.34 13.84 1.99
CA TYR A 214 -4.31 13.45 2.96
C TYR A 214 -2.92 14.03 2.59
N GLY A 215 -2.92 15.12 1.82
CA GLY A 215 -1.74 15.75 1.24
C GLY A 215 -1.03 14.87 0.21
N SER A 216 0.23 15.21 -0.07
CA SER A 216 1.13 14.45 -0.93
C SER A 216 2.15 13.64 -0.10
N ALA A 217 2.27 12.33 -0.38
CA ALA A 217 3.23 11.40 0.25
C ALA A 217 3.37 10.11 -0.58
N GLU A 218 4.22 9.18 -0.14
CA GLU A 218 4.38 7.86 -0.79
C GLU A 218 3.13 6.97 -0.63
N PRO A 219 2.92 5.96 -1.51
CA PRO A 219 1.70 5.16 -1.55
C PRO A 219 1.23 4.60 -0.21
N GLN A 220 2.12 3.99 0.56
CA GLN A 220 1.78 3.35 1.85
C GLN A 220 1.46 4.39 2.92
N VAL A 221 2.14 5.55 2.93
CA VAL A 221 1.80 6.68 3.81
C VAL A 221 0.39 7.18 3.50
N LEU A 222 0.05 7.41 2.23
CA LEU A 222 -1.28 7.87 1.85
C LEU A 222 -2.39 6.86 2.21
N MET A 223 -2.10 5.55 2.14
CA MET A 223 -3.01 4.51 2.68
C MET A 223 -3.17 4.63 4.20
N TYR A 224 -2.06 4.72 4.95
CA TYR A 224 -2.08 4.87 6.40
C TYR A 224 -2.90 6.10 6.84
N ARG A 225 -2.67 7.26 6.21
CA ARG A 225 -3.46 8.48 6.45
C ARG A 225 -4.93 8.31 6.12
N THR A 226 -5.23 7.66 5.00
CA THR A 226 -6.60 7.35 4.59
C THR A 226 -7.34 6.53 5.65
N VAL A 227 -6.68 5.61 6.35
CA VAL A 227 -7.29 4.87 7.46
C VAL A 227 -7.29 5.66 8.78
N HIS A 228 -6.17 6.26 9.18
CA HIS A 228 -5.91 6.70 10.56
C HIS A 228 -5.89 8.22 10.80
N GLU A 229 -5.58 9.06 9.81
CA GLU A 229 -5.50 10.53 9.97
C GLU A 229 -6.80 11.23 9.56
N GLN A 230 -7.02 12.48 9.97
CA GLN A 230 -8.16 13.28 9.51
C GLN A 230 -7.86 13.97 8.16
N PRO A 231 -8.86 14.18 7.29
CA PRO A 231 -8.63 14.79 5.99
C PRO A 231 -8.36 16.30 6.08
N GLN A 232 -7.45 16.79 5.25
CA GLN A 232 -7.01 18.18 5.18
C GLN A 232 -8.02 19.04 4.40
N ILE A 233 -9.09 19.47 5.08
CA ILE A 233 -10.22 20.19 4.48
C ILE A 233 -10.37 21.64 4.96
N ASP A 234 -9.48 22.14 5.83
CA ASP A 234 -9.60 23.47 6.43
C ASP A 234 -9.43 24.63 5.44
N HIS A 235 -8.77 24.39 4.31
CA HIS A 235 -8.57 25.38 3.23
C HIS A 235 -9.76 25.47 2.26
N LEU A 236 -10.80 24.64 2.41
CA LEU A 236 -11.97 24.67 1.52
C LEU A 236 -12.97 25.79 1.89
N PRO A 237 -13.62 26.42 0.88
CA PRO A 237 -14.81 27.23 1.11
C PRO A 237 -15.87 26.45 1.89
N HIS A 238 -16.56 27.11 2.81
CA HIS A 238 -17.41 26.48 3.84
C HIS A 238 -18.35 25.38 3.32
N ALA A 239 -19.06 25.62 2.22
CA ALA A 239 -19.98 24.64 1.64
C ALA A 239 -19.29 23.44 0.97
N LEU A 240 -18.10 23.64 0.37
CA LEU A 240 -17.27 22.52 -0.10
C LEU A 240 -16.65 21.75 1.08
N LYS A 241 -16.30 22.44 2.17
CA LYS A 241 -15.79 21.82 3.39
C LYS A 241 -16.79 20.87 4.03
N GLU A 242 -18.05 21.30 4.19
CA GLU A 242 -19.12 20.44 4.73
C GLU A 242 -19.41 19.22 3.84
N LEU A 243 -19.40 19.43 2.51
CA LEU A 243 -19.61 18.37 1.53
C LEU A 243 -18.47 17.34 1.57
N ALA A 244 -17.21 17.80 1.54
CA ALA A 244 -16.03 16.95 1.63
C ALA A 244 -15.97 16.21 2.97
N ALA A 245 -16.28 16.87 4.10
CA ALA A 245 -16.33 16.24 5.42
C ALA A 245 -17.35 15.10 5.50
N ALA A 246 -18.55 15.29 4.93
CA ALA A 246 -19.59 14.27 4.91
C ALA A 246 -19.21 13.08 4.02
N CYS A 247 -18.57 13.33 2.87
CA CYS A 247 -18.10 12.28 1.97
C CYS A 247 -16.90 11.50 2.54
N LEU A 248 -15.94 12.18 3.18
CA LEU A 248 -14.69 11.59 3.69
C LEU A 248 -14.81 10.92 5.08
N ALA A 249 -16.03 10.71 5.57
CA ALA A 249 -16.26 9.99 6.83
C ALA A 249 -15.67 8.57 6.77
N LYS A 250 -14.90 8.18 7.79
CA LYS A 250 -14.17 6.90 7.79
C LYS A 250 -15.14 5.70 7.72
N GLU A 251 -16.17 5.70 8.55
CA GLU A 251 -17.24 4.70 8.56
C GLU A 251 -18.13 4.83 7.31
N PRO A 252 -18.28 3.79 6.46
CA PRO A 252 -19.06 3.88 5.21
C PRO A 252 -20.53 4.27 5.43
N GLN A 253 -21.11 3.85 6.56
CA GLN A 253 -22.52 4.07 6.92
C GLN A 253 -22.81 5.52 7.33
N ARG A 254 -21.77 6.36 7.52
CA ARG A 254 -21.90 7.78 7.88
C ARG A 254 -21.81 8.73 6.68
N ARG A 255 -21.53 8.19 5.49
CA ARG A 255 -21.49 8.96 4.23
C ARG A 255 -22.92 9.11 3.68
N PRO A 256 -23.35 10.31 3.21
CA PRO A 256 -24.71 10.49 2.69
C PRO A 256 -24.97 9.70 1.41
N ALA A 257 -26.24 9.40 1.11
CA ALA A 257 -26.60 8.77 -0.15
C ALA A 257 -26.54 9.76 -1.32
N LEU A 258 -26.35 9.26 -2.55
CA LEU A 258 -26.27 10.11 -3.75
C LEU A 258 -27.47 11.09 -3.90
N PRO A 259 -28.74 10.71 -3.62
CA PRO A 259 -29.85 11.66 -3.66
C PRO A 259 -29.71 12.83 -2.67
N ASP A 260 -29.19 12.58 -1.46
CA ASP A 260 -28.97 13.63 -0.44
C ASP A 260 -27.88 14.59 -0.89
N LEU A 261 -26.81 14.06 -1.50
CA LEU A 261 -25.72 14.86 -2.06
C LEU A 261 -26.20 15.69 -3.25
N MET A 262 -27.01 15.12 -4.15
CA MET A 262 -27.62 15.85 -5.27
C MET A 262 -28.56 16.96 -4.79
N ALA A 263 -29.36 16.72 -3.74
CA ALA A 263 -30.22 17.74 -3.15
C ALA A 263 -29.43 18.90 -2.51
N ARG A 264 -28.22 18.64 -1.98
CA ARG A 264 -27.32 19.67 -1.40
C ARG A 264 -26.51 20.44 -2.45
N VAL A 265 -26.07 19.77 -3.51
CA VAL A 265 -25.19 20.35 -4.55
C VAL A 265 -25.99 21.06 -5.64
N GLY A 266 -27.20 20.58 -5.96
CA GLY A 266 -28.05 21.08 -7.02
C GLY A 266 -27.89 20.31 -8.35
N ALA A 267 -28.57 20.80 -9.38
CA ALA A 267 -28.53 20.20 -10.72
C ALA A 267 -27.18 20.49 -11.43
N PRO A 268 -26.72 19.58 -12.31
CA PRO A 268 -25.53 19.82 -13.12
C PRO A 268 -25.80 20.81 -14.26
N GLY A 269 -24.80 21.64 -14.53
CA GLY A 269 -24.83 22.66 -15.58
C GLY A 269 -25.58 23.94 -15.19
N PRO A 270 -25.73 24.90 -16.13
CA PRO A 270 -25.20 24.86 -17.50
C PRO A 270 -23.66 24.86 -17.55
N TYR A 271 -23.10 24.25 -18.60
CA TYR A 271 -21.66 24.04 -18.75
C TYR A 271 -20.99 24.96 -19.79
N GLY A 272 -21.59 26.11 -20.11
CA GLY A 272 -21.02 27.05 -21.09
C GLY A 272 -19.64 27.57 -20.68
N ASP A 273 -19.61 28.35 -19.58
CA ASP A 273 -18.42 29.04 -19.09
C ASP A 273 -17.87 28.41 -17.79
N TRP A 274 -18.01 27.09 -17.63
CA TRP A 274 -17.73 26.40 -16.35
C TRP A 274 -16.25 26.19 -16.02
N LEU A 275 -15.35 26.37 -17.00
CA LEU A 275 -13.92 26.12 -16.88
C LEU A 275 -13.11 27.42 -17.07
N PRO A 276 -11.99 27.60 -16.33
CA PRO A 276 -11.04 28.68 -16.58
C PRO A 276 -10.59 28.73 -18.05
N GLU A 277 -10.45 29.94 -18.60
CA GLU A 277 -10.06 30.18 -20.00
C GLU A 277 -8.87 29.31 -20.48
N PRO A 278 -7.75 29.15 -19.73
CA PRO A 278 -6.61 28.36 -20.22
C PRO A 278 -6.94 26.89 -20.48
N ILE A 279 -7.85 26.31 -19.68
CA ILE A 279 -8.33 24.94 -19.85
C ILE A 279 -9.28 24.87 -21.05
N THR A 280 -10.19 25.85 -21.20
CA THR A 280 -11.13 25.95 -22.33
C THR A 280 -10.40 26.09 -23.68
N GLU A 281 -9.34 26.91 -23.74
CA GLU A 281 -8.46 27.03 -24.91
C GLU A 281 -7.71 25.72 -25.21
N GLN A 282 -7.23 25.01 -24.18
CA GLN A 282 -6.58 23.72 -24.37
C GLN A 282 -7.55 22.64 -24.89
N LEU A 283 -8.81 22.64 -24.45
CA LEU A 283 -9.86 21.76 -24.99
C LEU A 283 -10.18 22.08 -26.45
N ARG A 284 -10.21 23.37 -26.83
CA ARG A 284 -10.38 23.82 -28.22
C ARG A 284 -9.23 23.33 -29.11
N ARG A 285 -7.99 23.40 -28.62
CA ARG A 285 -6.79 22.85 -29.30
C ARG A 285 -6.87 21.34 -29.48
N LEU A 286 -7.19 20.60 -28.43
CA LEU A 286 -7.33 19.14 -28.45
C LEU A 286 -8.38 18.70 -29.49
N SER A 287 -9.55 19.35 -29.48
CA SER A 287 -10.63 19.10 -30.45
C SER A 287 -10.18 19.35 -31.89
N THR A 288 -9.45 20.45 -32.13
CA THR A 288 -8.92 20.81 -33.45
C THR A 288 -7.89 19.79 -33.95
N GLN A 289 -7.02 19.27 -33.08
CA GLN A 289 -6.01 18.27 -33.43
C GLN A 289 -6.58 16.89 -33.75
N LEU A 290 -7.73 16.54 -33.16
CA LEU A 290 -8.39 15.24 -33.37
C LEU A 290 -9.28 15.19 -34.62
N GLY A 291 -9.77 16.35 -35.08
CA GLY A 291 -10.61 16.45 -36.27
C GLY A 291 -11.99 15.81 -36.12
N ASP A 292 -12.56 15.76 -34.91
CA ASP A 292 -13.93 15.29 -34.68
C ASP A 292 -14.95 16.39 -35.03
N PRO A 293 -15.87 16.18 -35.99
CA PRO A 293 -16.90 17.15 -36.35
C PRO A 293 -17.80 17.57 -35.18
N ARG A 294 -18.01 16.71 -34.17
CA ARG A 294 -18.91 16.98 -33.04
C ARG A 294 -18.46 18.15 -32.16
N ALA A 295 -17.19 18.54 -32.22
CA ALA A 295 -16.67 19.66 -31.44
C ALA A 295 -17.12 21.04 -31.95
N GLN A 296 -17.76 21.12 -33.13
CA GLN A 296 -18.21 22.38 -33.74
C GLN A 296 -19.67 22.74 -33.42
N ASP A 297 -20.46 21.80 -32.90
CA ASP A 297 -21.94 21.89 -32.85
C ASP A 297 -22.50 22.37 -31.49
N THR A 298 -21.65 22.88 -30.59
CA THR A 298 -22.05 23.36 -29.25
C THR A 298 -22.60 24.80 -29.24
N ALA A 299 -22.54 25.51 -30.37
CA ALA A 299 -22.88 26.93 -30.49
C ALA A 299 -24.38 27.23 -30.75
N THR A 300 -25.31 26.47 -30.18
CA THR A 300 -26.71 26.92 -29.96
C THR A 300 -27.47 26.02 -28.98
N PRO A 301 -28.21 26.57 -27.99
CA PRO A 301 -29.10 25.77 -27.14
C PRO A 301 -30.38 25.41 -27.91
N ARG A 302 -30.43 24.21 -28.48
CA ARG A 302 -31.67 23.66 -29.06
C ARG A 302 -32.66 23.32 -27.94
N PRO A 303 -33.96 23.69 -28.04
CA PRO A 303 -34.98 23.29 -27.05
C PRO A 303 -35.10 21.76 -26.96
N PRO A 304 -35.63 21.21 -25.84
CA PRO A 304 -35.60 19.78 -25.56
C PRO A 304 -36.27 18.97 -26.67
N ALA A 305 -35.45 18.24 -27.43
CA ALA A 305 -35.94 17.33 -28.44
C ALA A 305 -36.76 16.20 -27.80
N GLN A 306 -37.90 15.89 -28.39
CA GLN A 306 -38.68 14.70 -28.02
C GLN A 306 -37.80 13.45 -28.17
N ALA A 307 -38.00 12.46 -27.28
CA ALA A 307 -37.17 11.26 -27.25
C ALA A 307 -37.13 10.59 -28.64
N PRO A 308 -35.94 10.43 -29.25
CA PRO A 308 -35.84 9.78 -30.55
C PRO A 308 -36.26 8.32 -30.45
N ALA A 309 -37.08 7.87 -31.40
CA ALA A 309 -37.46 6.47 -31.52
C ALA A 309 -36.22 5.58 -31.80
N ASN A 310 -36.34 4.28 -31.49
CA ASN A 310 -35.27 3.29 -31.65
C ASN A 310 -34.55 3.39 -33.01
N VAL A 311 -33.29 3.83 -32.97
CA VAL A 311 -32.31 3.60 -34.03
C VAL A 311 -31.41 2.43 -33.59
N GLY A 312 -31.55 1.29 -34.26
CA GLY A 312 -30.93 0.03 -33.87
C GLY A 312 -29.42 -0.01 -34.08
N PHE A 313 -28.69 -0.62 -33.13
CA PHE A 313 -27.25 -0.85 -33.19
C PHE A 313 -26.87 -2.09 -34.06
N GLU A 314 -27.61 -2.37 -35.15
CA GLU A 314 -27.42 -3.57 -35.99
C GLU A 314 -26.24 -3.47 -36.98
N GLY A 315 -25.51 -2.35 -37.01
CA GLY A 315 -24.44 -2.08 -37.97
C GLY A 315 -23.06 -2.67 -37.64
N LEU A 316 -22.90 -3.40 -36.53
CA LEU A 316 -21.65 -4.04 -36.12
C LEU A 316 -21.83 -5.57 -36.00
N PRO A 317 -20.84 -6.39 -36.41
CA PRO A 317 -20.93 -7.84 -36.32
C PRO A 317 -20.71 -8.32 -34.87
N THR A 318 -21.74 -8.16 -34.03
CA THR A 318 -21.73 -8.61 -32.63
C THR A 318 -21.49 -10.12 -32.55
N ARG A 319 -20.40 -10.53 -31.91
CA ARG A 319 -20.05 -11.93 -31.71
C ARG A 319 -20.87 -12.50 -30.54
N THR A 320 -22.11 -12.91 -30.82
CA THR A 320 -22.99 -13.54 -29.83
C THR A 320 -22.32 -14.77 -29.22
N MET A 321 -22.15 -14.78 -27.89
CA MET A 321 -21.73 -15.97 -27.17
C MET A 321 -22.79 -17.06 -27.31
N THR A 322 -22.43 -18.19 -27.94
CA THR A 322 -23.25 -19.41 -27.89
C THR A 322 -23.18 -20.01 -26.50
N ASP A 323 -24.32 -20.29 -25.87
CA ASP A 323 -24.37 -20.93 -24.56
C ASP A 323 -23.66 -22.31 -24.56
N PRO A 324 -22.93 -22.66 -23.49
CA PRO A 324 -22.36 -24.00 -23.34
C PRO A 324 -23.47 -25.03 -23.09
N PRO A 325 -23.32 -26.30 -23.54
CA PRO A 325 -24.36 -27.31 -23.39
C PRO A 325 -24.72 -27.59 -21.93
N GLN A 326 -26.02 -27.64 -21.61
CA GLN A 326 -26.49 -28.11 -20.31
C GLN A 326 -26.19 -29.61 -20.13
N PRO A 327 -25.65 -30.05 -18.98
CA PRO A 327 -25.59 -31.47 -18.63
C PRO A 327 -27.01 -32.02 -18.38
N PRO A 328 -27.26 -33.31 -18.66
CA PRO A 328 -28.60 -33.91 -18.52
C PRO A 328 -29.05 -34.00 -17.05
N PRO A 329 -30.36 -33.94 -16.78
CA PRO A 329 -30.90 -33.98 -15.42
C PRO A 329 -30.72 -35.36 -14.78
N SER A 330 -30.18 -35.39 -13.55
CA SER A 330 -30.09 -36.62 -12.76
C SER A 330 -31.47 -37.03 -12.23
N ALA A 331 -31.81 -38.32 -12.35
CA ALA A 331 -33.08 -38.86 -11.89
C ALA A 331 -33.17 -38.94 -10.35
N ALA A 332 -34.37 -38.72 -9.81
CA ALA A 332 -34.65 -38.78 -8.38
C ALA A 332 -35.28 -40.14 -7.98
N PRO A 333 -34.89 -40.73 -6.82
CA PRO A 333 -35.66 -41.79 -6.17
C PRO A 333 -36.81 -41.24 -5.31
N SER A 334 -37.98 -41.85 -5.39
CA SER A 334 -39.08 -41.74 -4.39
C SER A 334 -38.61 -42.27 -3.01
N GLY A 335 -38.99 -41.70 -1.86
CA GLY A 335 -40.32 -41.78 -1.23
C GLY A 335 -40.46 -43.10 -0.44
N GLN A 336 -40.85 -43.18 0.85
CA GLN A 336 -41.55 -42.25 1.76
C GLN A 336 -41.11 -42.44 3.26
N PRO A 337 -41.63 -41.66 4.26
CA PRO A 337 -41.06 -41.46 5.62
C PRO A 337 -41.97 -42.09 6.74
N PRO A 338 -42.12 -41.60 8.02
CA PRO A 338 -41.39 -40.60 8.84
C PRO A 338 -41.12 -40.96 10.34
N ALA A 339 -40.35 -40.11 11.07
CA ALA A 339 -40.46 -39.96 12.54
C ALA A 339 -39.90 -38.62 13.11
N THR A 340 -40.80 -37.74 13.57
CA THR A 340 -40.73 -36.73 14.67
C THR A 340 -39.40 -36.30 15.35
N GLY A 341 -39.23 -34.98 15.58
CA GLY A 341 -38.40 -34.44 16.70
C GLY A 341 -37.82 -33.02 16.48
N PRO A 342 -38.04 -32.00 17.36
CA PRO A 342 -37.75 -30.60 17.02
C PRO A 342 -36.47 -29.95 17.62
N SER A 343 -36.09 -28.85 16.95
CA SER A 343 -35.10 -27.80 17.26
C SER A 343 -34.59 -27.59 18.69
N ARG A 344 -33.28 -27.32 18.83
CA ARG A 344 -32.69 -26.66 20.01
C ARG A 344 -32.36 -25.19 19.75
N ARG A 345 -32.95 -24.30 20.55
CA ARG A 345 -32.49 -22.91 20.74
C ARG A 345 -32.61 -22.57 22.23
N ARG A 346 -31.50 -22.13 22.86
CA ARG A 346 -31.31 -21.80 24.30
C ARG A 346 -31.01 -22.99 25.23
N LEU A 347 -30.36 -22.63 26.36
CA LEU A 347 -29.77 -23.44 27.45
C LEU A 347 -28.58 -24.34 27.04
N LEU A 348 -27.51 -24.48 27.83
CA LEU A 348 -27.20 -23.94 29.16
C LEU A 348 -25.95 -23.01 29.16
N ALA A 349 -25.81 -22.23 30.23
CA ALA A 349 -24.54 -21.67 30.69
C ALA A 349 -24.34 -22.02 32.19
N ALA A 350 -23.08 -22.13 32.61
CA ALA A 350 -22.55 -22.13 33.98
C ALA A 350 -23.18 -23.07 35.06
N LEU A 351 -22.34 -23.95 35.61
CA LEU A 351 -22.24 -24.18 37.06
C LEU A 351 -20.76 -24.13 37.47
N THR A 352 -20.49 -23.82 38.74
CA THR A 352 -19.24 -23.19 39.19
C THR A 352 -18.47 -23.96 40.28
N ALA A 353 -17.23 -23.53 40.51
CA ALA A 353 -16.22 -24.15 41.35
C ALA A 353 -16.49 -24.24 42.86
N ALA A 354 -15.97 -25.31 43.48
CA ALA A 354 -15.45 -25.44 44.85
C ALA A 354 -14.64 -26.78 44.93
N GLY A 355 -13.63 -26.99 45.77
CA GLY A 355 -12.87 -26.06 46.63
C GLY A 355 -11.90 -26.75 47.61
N VAL A 356 -10.66 -26.24 47.69
CA VAL A 356 -9.88 -26.02 48.94
C VAL A 356 -9.29 -27.21 49.77
N VAL A 357 -7.95 -27.35 49.66
CA VAL A 357 -6.92 -27.63 50.71
C VAL A 357 -6.85 -28.97 51.49
N ALA A 358 -5.72 -29.68 51.28
CA ALA A 358 -4.79 -30.22 52.29
C ALA A 358 -3.44 -30.60 51.62
N GLY A 359 -2.26 -30.62 52.27
CA GLY A 359 -1.89 -30.09 53.59
C GLY A 359 -0.68 -30.78 54.27
N GLY A 360 0.56 -30.32 54.04
CA GLY A 360 1.65 -30.37 55.04
C GLY A 360 2.81 -31.40 54.91
N GLY A 361 4.02 -30.88 54.60
CA GLY A 361 5.34 -31.34 55.11
C GLY A 361 5.92 -32.71 54.68
N ALA A 362 7.22 -32.98 54.87
CA ALA A 362 8.39 -32.10 55.09
C ALA A 362 9.71 -32.90 54.96
N LEU A 363 10.78 -32.29 54.43
CA LEU A 363 12.18 -32.62 54.78
C LEU A 363 13.13 -31.45 54.48
N ALA A 364 14.18 -31.28 55.29
CA ALA A 364 15.32 -30.38 55.04
C ALA A 364 16.45 -31.17 54.33
N TRP A 365 17.70 -30.73 54.09
CA TRP A 365 18.53 -29.54 54.42
C TRP A 365 19.70 -29.57 53.39
N THR A 366 20.46 -28.55 53.00
CA THR A 366 20.84 -27.19 53.47
C THR A 366 20.85 -26.24 52.22
N LEU A 367 21.45 -25.04 52.08
CA LEU A 367 22.31 -24.13 52.87
C LEU A 367 21.89 -22.67 52.57
N ARG A 368 22.20 -21.74 53.50
CA ARG A 368 22.43 -20.30 53.24
C ARG A 368 23.27 -19.73 54.39
N PRO A 369 24.14 -18.75 54.11
CA PRO A 369 24.16 -17.50 54.88
C PRO A 369 24.30 -16.27 53.94
N ASP A 370 24.08 -15.01 54.32
CA ASP A 370 23.34 -14.35 55.41
C ASP A 370 23.06 -12.89 54.93
N GLY A 371 22.18 -12.07 55.51
CA GLY A 371 21.24 -12.27 56.63
C GLY A 371 20.49 -10.96 56.96
N GLY A 372 19.32 -11.05 57.59
CA GLY A 372 18.52 -9.90 58.07
C GLY A 372 17.84 -9.02 57.00
N ALA A 373 16.80 -8.23 57.30
CA ALA A 373 15.81 -8.31 58.38
C ALA A 373 14.50 -7.62 57.92
N LYS A 374 13.35 -7.90 58.55
CA LYS A 374 12.04 -7.39 58.10
C LYS A 374 11.68 -6.01 58.70
N GLY A 375 11.04 -5.17 57.90
CA GLY A 375 10.23 -4.01 58.31
C GLY A 375 9.00 -3.89 57.41
N THR A 376 7.87 -3.38 57.90
CA THR A 376 6.56 -3.45 57.23
C THR A 376 5.89 -2.10 56.99
N ALA A 377 4.96 -2.10 56.03
CA ALA A 377 4.01 -1.04 55.66
C ALA A 377 4.56 0.18 54.90
N GLY A 378 3.68 0.80 54.10
CA GLY A 378 3.96 1.97 53.26
C GLY A 378 3.52 1.77 51.81
N ALA A 379 2.38 2.37 51.43
CA ALA A 379 1.96 2.44 50.03
C ALA A 379 2.42 3.77 49.40
N GLY A 380 2.72 3.77 48.10
CA GLY A 380 2.79 5.00 47.30
C GLY A 380 4.14 5.69 47.18
N ALA A 381 5.14 5.03 46.58
CA ALA A 381 6.25 5.71 45.90
C ALA A 381 6.78 4.83 44.75
N ALA A 382 6.84 5.37 43.53
CA ALA A 382 7.42 4.66 42.38
C ALA A 382 8.96 4.79 42.41
N ALA A 383 9.67 3.69 42.67
CA ALA A 383 11.13 3.67 42.67
C ALA A 383 11.67 3.77 41.22
N LYS A 384 12.67 4.64 41.00
CA LYS A 384 13.37 4.76 39.72
C LYS A 384 14.50 3.72 39.61
N PRO A 385 14.58 2.94 38.52
CA PRO A 385 15.85 2.41 38.03
C PRO A 385 16.72 3.60 37.55
N GLY A 386 18.02 3.58 37.85
CA GLY A 386 18.91 4.73 37.65
C GLY A 386 19.82 4.63 36.43
N GLY A 387 20.10 5.78 35.80
CA GLY A 387 21.38 6.02 35.13
C GLY A 387 22.33 6.66 36.13
N THR A 388 23.56 6.14 36.25
CA THR A 388 24.46 6.41 37.40
C THR A 388 25.77 7.11 37.00
N GLY A 389 25.73 7.96 35.98
CA GLY A 389 26.86 8.77 35.53
C GLY A 389 26.46 10.22 35.30
N GLN A 390 27.44 11.13 35.33
CA GLN A 390 27.24 12.50 34.86
C GLN A 390 27.25 12.49 33.31
N PRO A 391 26.34 13.21 32.63
CA PRO A 391 26.27 13.21 31.16
C PRO A 391 27.60 13.59 30.50
N ASP A 392 27.95 12.92 29.40
CA ASP A 392 29.20 13.12 28.66
C ASP A 392 29.39 14.59 28.25
N GLY A 393 30.56 15.15 28.54
CA GLY A 393 30.88 16.56 28.26
C GLY A 393 30.80 16.94 26.77
N ARG A 394 30.84 15.96 25.86
CA ARG A 394 30.66 16.15 24.40
C ARG A 394 29.21 16.34 23.97
N LEU A 395 28.23 15.88 24.77
CA LEU A 395 26.81 16.01 24.42
C LEU A 395 26.37 17.48 24.34
N PRO A 396 25.43 17.82 23.44
CA PRO A 396 24.75 19.12 23.43
C PRO A 396 24.18 19.46 24.81
N GLN A 397 24.31 20.71 25.23
CA GLN A 397 23.87 21.13 26.57
C GLN A 397 22.40 20.77 26.83
N ALA A 398 21.50 20.99 25.88
CA ALA A 398 20.09 20.66 26.02
C ALA A 398 19.85 19.18 26.37
N ILE A 399 20.65 18.25 25.83
CA ILE A 399 20.54 16.81 26.11
C ILE A 399 21.14 16.47 27.48
N ARG A 400 22.23 17.14 27.90
CA ARG A 400 22.80 16.99 29.26
C ARG A 400 21.83 17.48 30.32
N ASP A 401 21.21 18.64 30.11
CA ASP A 401 20.28 19.29 31.04
C ASP A 401 18.93 18.52 31.10
N LYS A 402 18.49 17.94 29.97
CA LYS A 402 17.34 17.01 29.85
C LYS A 402 17.62 15.63 30.48
N GLY A 403 18.88 15.18 30.46
CA GLY A 403 19.32 13.86 30.94
C GLY A 403 18.79 12.67 30.12
N THR A 404 18.17 12.91 28.96
CA THR A 404 17.62 11.87 28.08
C THR A 404 17.81 12.18 26.61
N VAL A 405 17.98 11.12 25.82
CA VAL A 405 17.95 11.12 24.35
C VAL A 405 16.63 10.52 23.89
N THR A 406 15.99 11.12 22.91
CA THR A 406 14.72 10.67 22.31
C THR A 406 15.01 10.05 20.95
N VAL A 407 14.72 8.76 20.83
CA VAL A 407 15.00 7.90 19.67
C VAL A 407 13.71 7.72 18.87
N GLY A 408 13.70 8.21 17.63
CA GLY A 408 12.67 7.85 16.66
C GLY A 408 12.93 6.45 16.10
N SER A 409 11.89 5.60 16.06
CA SER A 409 11.99 4.20 15.66
C SER A 409 10.63 3.67 15.17
N ASP A 410 10.59 2.72 14.24
CA ASP A 410 9.38 2.03 13.79
C ASP A 410 9.35 0.61 14.37
N LEU A 411 8.65 0.40 15.48
CA LEU A 411 8.73 -0.80 16.32
C LEU A 411 7.96 -2.01 15.72
N THR A 412 8.22 -2.33 14.46
CA THR A 412 7.54 -3.39 13.69
C THR A 412 8.50 -4.42 13.06
N TYR A 413 9.81 -4.20 13.09
CA TYR A 413 10.82 -4.97 12.36
C TYR A 413 11.73 -5.81 13.28
N ALA A 414 11.26 -6.98 13.70
CA ALA A 414 12.07 -7.94 14.46
C ALA A 414 13.18 -8.58 13.59
N PRO A 415 14.42 -8.77 14.09
CA PRO A 415 14.88 -8.55 15.47
C PRO A 415 15.43 -7.14 15.76
N MET A 416 15.40 -6.22 14.79
CA MET A 416 16.03 -4.91 14.90
C MET A 416 15.32 -4.04 15.94
N GLU A 417 14.01 -3.81 15.76
CA GLU A 417 13.15 -3.07 16.68
C GLU A 417 11.70 -3.57 16.61
N PHE A 418 11.12 -3.95 17.75
CA PHE A 418 9.73 -4.42 17.80
C PHE A 418 9.10 -4.24 19.18
N VAL A 419 7.76 -4.35 19.27
CA VAL A 419 7.06 -4.38 20.55
C VAL A 419 7.04 -5.80 21.11
N GLY A 420 7.78 -6.02 22.19
CA GLY A 420 7.80 -7.28 22.95
C GLY A 420 6.91 -7.27 24.19
N ASN A 421 6.97 -8.35 24.97
CA ASN A 421 6.24 -8.53 26.23
C ASN A 421 6.82 -7.66 27.38
N GLY A 422 6.78 -6.34 27.21
CA GLY A 422 7.30 -5.35 28.16
C GLY A 422 7.45 -3.93 27.58
N GLY A 423 7.41 -3.76 26.26
CA GLY A 423 7.65 -2.48 25.59
C GLY A 423 8.49 -2.66 24.31
N PRO A 424 9.20 -1.61 23.86
CA PRO A 424 10.20 -1.72 22.81
C PRO A 424 11.28 -2.75 23.19
N THR A 425 11.71 -3.57 22.23
CA THR A 425 12.82 -4.52 22.36
C THR A 425 13.45 -4.75 20.98
N GLY A 426 14.67 -5.28 20.94
CA GLY A 426 15.40 -5.56 19.69
C GLY A 426 16.86 -5.11 19.77
N LEU A 427 17.62 -5.37 18.70
CA LEU A 427 19.01 -4.93 18.58
C LEU A 427 19.17 -3.41 18.74
N ASP A 428 18.37 -2.62 18.02
CA ASP A 428 18.44 -1.15 18.04
C ASP A 428 18.08 -0.62 19.43
N VAL A 429 17.18 -1.30 20.15
CA VAL A 429 16.78 -0.95 21.52
C VAL A 429 17.90 -1.18 22.52
N ASP A 430 18.47 -2.39 22.56
CA ASP A 430 19.56 -2.73 23.48
C ASP A 430 20.82 -1.91 23.20
N LEU A 431 21.11 -1.63 21.92
CA LEU A 431 22.23 -0.79 21.51
C LEU A 431 22.02 0.67 21.88
N ALA A 432 20.82 1.24 21.67
CA ALA A 432 20.49 2.59 22.12
C ALA A 432 20.63 2.72 23.65
N GLU A 433 20.16 1.75 24.42
CA GLU A 433 20.37 1.76 25.87
C GLU A 433 21.85 1.69 26.25
N ALA A 434 22.66 0.89 25.55
CA ALA A 434 24.10 0.80 25.78
C ALA A 434 24.81 2.12 25.46
N LEU A 435 24.42 2.80 24.37
CA LEU A 435 24.89 4.14 24.03
C LEU A 435 24.49 5.16 25.09
N GLY A 436 23.25 5.12 25.58
CA GLY A 436 22.79 5.96 26.68
C GLY A 436 23.63 5.78 27.95
N ARG A 437 23.93 4.53 28.32
CA ARG A 437 24.83 4.20 29.45
C ARG A 437 26.25 4.76 29.26
N GLU A 438 26.83 4.63 28.07
CA GLU A 438 28.15 5.21 27.72
C GLU A 438 28.17 6.75 27.65
N LEU A 439 27.01 7.37 27.49
CA LEU A 439 26.82 8.82 27.38
C LEU A 439 26.29 9.49 28.66
N GLY A 440 25.98 8.70 29.70
CA GLY A 440 25.43 9.20 30.98
C GLY A 440 23.98 9.69 30.91
N VAL A 441 23.20 9.22 29.93
CA VAL A 441 21.82 9.66 29.66
C VAL A 441 20.86 8.47 29.45
N ARG A 442 19.56 8.67 29.62
CA ARG A 442 18.57 7.62 29.33
C ARG A 442 18.04 7.75 27.90
N CYS A 443 18.00 6.66 27.14
CA CYS A 443 17.28 6.64 25.87
C CYS A 443 15.76 6.49 26.10
N THR A 444 14.97 7.09 25.21
CA THR A 444 13.51 7.12 25.26
C THR A 444 12.95 6.93 23.86
N PHE A 445 12.17 5.88 23.64
CA PHE A 445 11.66 5.53 22.32
C PHE A 445 10.35 6.24 22.00
N HIS A 446 10.25 6.78 20.78
CA HIS A 446 9.03 7.38 20.24
C HIS A 446 8.69 6.64 18.94
N ASN A 447 7.71 5.76 19.01
CA ASN A 447 7.27 4.96 17.86
C ASN A 447 6.63 5.85 16.79
N ALA A 448 7.14 5.80 15.55
CA ALA A 448 6.58 6.51 14.41
C ALA A 448 6.93 5.80 13.10
N ALA A 449 6.04 5.85 12.12
CA ALA A 449 6.22 5.17 10.84
C ALA A 449 7.52 5.60 10.13
N PHE A 450 8.27 4.64 9.58
CA PHE A 450 9.61 4.79 9.02
C PHE A 450 9.81 6.03 8.14
N ASP A 451 8.93 6.26 7.16
CA ASP A 451 8.99 7.40 6.23
C ASP A 451 8.90 8.77 6.92
N SER A 452 8.38 8.81 8.14
CA SER A 452 8.24 10.02 8.96
C SER A 452 9.40 10.25 9.93
N LEU A 453 10.32 9.28 10.08
CA LEU A 453 11.41 9.33 11.06
C LEU A 453 12.41 10.44 10.74
N LEU A 454 12.98 10.45 9.52
CA LEU A 454 13.96 11.46 9.11
C LEU A 454 13.35 12.87 9.01
N ALA A 455 12.08 12.98 8.58
CA ALA A 455 11.34 14.24 8.61
C ALA A 455 11.03 14.71 10.04
N GLY A 456 10.85 13.77 10.98
CA GLY A 456 10.69 14.08 12.40
C GLY A 456 11.98 14.50 13.09
N LEU A 457 13.12 13.98 12.63
CA LEU A 457 14.45 14.38 13.09
C LEU A 457 14.78 15.83 12.66
N ASP A 458 14.57 16.20 11.39
CA ASP A 458 14.73 17.59 10.92
C ASP A 458 13.74 18.56 11.61
N ALA A 459 12.56 18.07 12.00
CA ALA A 459 11.57 18.81 12.78
C ALA A 459 11.80 18.77 14.31
N GLY A 460 12.89 18.18 14.80
CA GLY A 460 13.22 18.13 16.24
C GLY A 460 12.25 17.31 17.12
N ARG A 461 11.47 16.40 16.54
CA ARG A 461 10.58 15.47 17.28
C ARG A 461 11.35 14.35 18.00
N PHE A 462 12.57 14.07 17.55
CA PHE A 462 13.52 13.10 18.08
C PHE A 462 14.91 13.76 18.08
N ASP A 463 15.79 13.35 18.99
CA ASP A 463 17.19 13.79 19.00
C ASP A 463 18.03 12.98 17.99
N LEU A 464 17.69 11.69 17.78
CA LEU A 464 18.26 10.80 16.77
C LEU A 464 17.25 9.74 16.32
N VAL A 465 17.57 8.97 15.26
CA VAL A 465 16.75 7.85 14.76
C VAL A 465 17.57 6.55 14.72
N MET A 466 16.94 5.47 15.20
CA MET A 466 17.44 4.08 15.10
C MET A 466 16.27 3.20 14.65
N SER A 467 16.35 2.74 13.40
CA SER A 467 15.33 1.89 12.77
C SER A 467 15.87 1.28 11.47
N ALA A 468 16.96 0.51 11.53
CA ALA A 468 17.58 -0.15 10.37
C ALA A 468 17.84 0.75 9.12
N VAL A 469 18.14 2.04 9.31
CA VAL A 469 18.20 3.03 8.22
C VAL A 469 19.45 2.83 7.34
N VAL A 470 19.27 2.30 6.13
CA VAL A 470 20.36 2.08 5.16
C VAL A 470 21.09 3.40 4.81
N ASP A 471 22.41 3.43 4.99
CA ASP A 471 23.21 4.59 4.61
C ASP A 471 23.52 4.64 3.10
N THR A 472 23.27 5.81 2.49
CA THR A 472 23.22 6.06 1.04
C THR A 472 23.46 7.54 0.77
N LYS A 473 24.14 7.92 -0.34
CA LYS A 473 24.37 9.35 -0.65
C LYS A 473 23.09 10.19 -0.66
N ASP A 474 22.00 9.67 -1.18
CA ASP A 474 20.68 10.34 -1.19
C ASP A 474 20.18 10.75 0.20
N ARG A 475 20.43 9.95 1.25
CA ARG A 475 20.07 10.29 2.64
C ARG A 475 21.11 11.21 3.29
N GLN A 476 22.38 11.02 2.96
CA GLN A 476 23.47 11.87 3.44
C GLN A 476 23.33 13.30 2.93
N GLU A 477 23.08 13.49 1.64
CA GLU A 477 23.05 14.80 0.98
C GLU A 477 21.66 15.44 1.06
N GLY A 478 20.61 14.63 0.98
CA GLY A 478 19.22 15.08 0.88
C GLY A 478 18.80 15.33 -0.57
N ARG A 479 17.53 15.06 -0.90
CA ARG A 479 17.00 15.23 -2.27
C ARG A 479 16.48 16.65 -2.50
N ALA A 480 16.98 17.28 -3.56
CA ALA A 480 16.53 18.58 -4.08
C ALA A 480 15.46 18.48 -5.19
N THR A 481 14.94 17.28 -5.47
CA THR A 481 14.00 17.01 -6.57
C THR A 481 12.57 16.82 -6.06
N GLY A 482 11.78 17.90 -6.05
CA GLY A 482 10.38 17.92 -5.62
C GLY A 482 10.02 19.21 -4.89
N SER A 483 8.75 19.35 -4.49
CA SER A 483 8.25 20.55 -3.79
C SER A 483 8.72 20.68 -2.32
N THR A 484 9.37 19.65 -1.76
CA THR A 484 9.97 19.68 -0.43
C THR A 484 11.43 19.25 -0.48
N ALA A 485 12.36 20.20 -0.38
CA ALA A 485 13.77 19.90 -0.20
C ALA A 485 13.98 19.28 1.20
N ARG A 486 14.26 17.97 1.26
CA ARG A 486 14.62 17.30 2.52
C ARG A 486 16.09 17.58 2.80
N ARG A 487 16.42 18.12 3.98
CA ARG A 487 17.82 18.22 4.43
C ARG A 487 18.41 16.82 4.58
N GLY A 488 19.66 16.65 4.17
CA GLY A 488 20.42 15.43 4.45
C GLY A 488 20.70 15.25 5.94
N VAL A 489 20.85 13.99 6.36
CA VAL A 489 21.25 13.59 7.71
C VAL A 489 22.69 13.12 7.74
N ASP A 490 23.33 13.10 8.90
CA ASP A 490 24.55 12.30 9.09
C ASP A 490 24.15 10.93 9.65
N LEU A 491 24.73 9.87 9.11
CA LEU A 491 24.43 8.48 9.45
C LEU A 491 25.67 7.83 10.06
N ILE A 492 25.51 7.26 11.25
CA ILE A 492 26.61 6.62 12.00
C ILE A 492 26.47 5.10 11.85
N ASP A 493 27.29 4.50 10.98
CA ASP A 493 27.27 3.08 10.66
C ASP A 493 27.45 2.23 11.93
N TYR A 494 26.45 1.39 12.23
CA TYR A 494 26.39 0.59 13.46
C TYR A 494 26.10 -0.89 13.22
N PHE A 495 25.62 -1.26 12.04
CA PHE A 495 25.32 -2.63 11.63
C PHE A 495 25.44 -2.76 10.11
N THR A 496 25.60 -3.98 9.61
CA THR A 496 25.67 -4.28 8.17
C THR A 496 24.74 -5.44 7.84
N SER A 497 23.79 -5.20 6.92
CA SER A 497 22.81 -6.19 6.46
C SER A 497 22.75 -6.27 4.94
N GLY A 498 22.54 -7.47 4.43
CA GLY A 498 22.23 -7.79 3.05
C GLY A 498 21.50 -9.13 2.99
N LEU A 499 21.18 -9.59 1.79
CA LEU A 499 20.39 -10.82 1.63
C LEU A 499 21.21 -12.06 2.01
N SER A 500 20.60 -12.95 2.79
CA SER A 500 21.25 -14.15 3.34
C SER A 500 20.47 -15.41 3.00
N LEU A 501 21.20 -16.43 2.56
CA LEU A 501 20.63 -17.71 2.14
C LEU A 501 20.50 -18.64 3.36
N VAL A 502 19.28 -19.10 3.63
CA VAL A 502 18.97 -20.00 4.75
C VAL A 502 18.57 -21.38 4.22
N VAL A 503 19.15 -22.42 4.81
CA VAL A 503 18.96 -23.82 4.45
C VAL A 503 18.69 -24.66 5.71
N ARG A 504 18.24 -25.91 5.52
CA ARG A 504 18.09 -26.85 6.65
C ARG A 504 19.45 -27.18 7.30
N LYS A 505 19.43 -27.46 8.60
CA LYS A 505 20.62 -27.87 9.37
C LYS A 505 21.36 -29.03 8.69
N GLY A 506 22.69 -28.94 8.65
CA GLY A 506 23.57 -29.89 7.96
C GLY A 506 23.65 -29.70 6.44
N ASN A 507 22.84 -28.82 5.85
CA ASN A 507 22.82 -28.51 4.41
C ASN A 507 22.85 -29.76 3.50
N PRO A 508 21.83 -30.64 3.58
CA PRO A 508 21.83 -31.92 2.86
C PRO A 508 21.81 -31.77 1.33
N GLU A 509 21.39 -30.61 0.82
CA GLU A 509 21.27 -30.32 -0.61
C GLU A 509 22.54 -29.70 -1.23
N GLY A 510 23.58 -29.49 -0.42
CA GLY A 510 24.88 -28.95 -0.83
C GLY A 510 24.87 -27.49 -1.31
N ILE A 511 23.79 -26.73 -1.06
CA ILE A 511 23.58 -25.36 -1.54
C ILE A 511 24.51 -24.40 -0.81
N ARG A 512 25.39 -23.67 -1.51
CA ARG A 512 26.39 -22.75 -0.91
C ARG A 512 26.31 -21.32 -1.43
N LYS A 513 25.69 -21.12 -2.59
CA LYS A 513 25.47 -19.83 -3.26
C LYS A 513 24.14 -19.84 -4.01
N VAL A 514 23.64 -18.66 -4.35
CA VAL A 514 22.37 -18.47 -5.07
C VAL A 514 22.31 -19.22 -6.41
N ALA A 515 23.42 -19.34 -7.14
CA ALA A 515 23.47 -20.12 -8.38
C ALA A 515 23.20 -21.63 -8.18
N ASP A 516 23.41 -22.17 -6.97
CA ASP A 516 23.14 -23.59 -6.66
C ASP A 516 21.63 -23.87 -6.46
N LEU A 517 20.79 -22.83 -6.56
CA LEU A 517 19.32 -22.90 -6.50
C LEU A 517 18.68 -23.21 -7.86
N SER A 518 19.41 -23.08 -8.98
CA SER A 518 18.89 -23.33 -10.34
C SER A 518 18.09 -24.64 -10.43
N GLY A 519 16.82 -24.56 -10.83
CA GLY A 519 15.90 -25.71 -10.92
C GLY A 519 15.32 -26.24 -9.58
N LYS A 520 15.56 -25.58 -8.44
CA LYS A 520 15.12 -26.03 -7.11
C LYS A 520 13.93 -25.20 -6.57
N PRO A 521 13.12 -25.75 -5.65
CA PRO A 521 12.12 -24.98 -4.92
C PRO A 521 12.76 -24.11 -3.83
N VAL A 522 12.39 -22.83 -3.83
CA VAL A 522 12.92 -21.80 -2.92
C VAL A 522 11.74 -21.04 -2.31
N ALA A 523 11.69 -20.94 -0.99
CA ALA A 523 10.68 -20.15 -0.30
C ALA A 523 11.15 -18.70 -0.19
N VAL A 524 10.23 -17.74 -0.27
CA VAL A 524 10.53 -16.31 -0.09
C VAL A 524 9.29 -15.56 0.37
N GLN A 525 9.46 -14.50 1.16
CA GLN A 525 8.34 -13.63 1.50
C GLN A 525 7.93 -12.80 0.28
N ARG A 526 6.63 -12.72 0.03
CA ARG A 526 6.02 -11.97 -1.05
C ARG A 526 6.33 -10.47 -0.97
N SER A 527 6.61 -9.84 -2.12
CA SER A 527 6.93 -8.41 -2.24
C SER A 527 8.20 -7.95 -1.49
N SER A 528 9.06 -8.88 -1.08
CA SER A 528 10.33 -8.56 -0.40
C SER A 528 11.45 -8.16 -1.37
N ALA A 529 12.52 -7.55 -0.83
CA ALA A 529 13.77 -7.37 -1.55
C ALA A 529 14.37 -8.73 -1.98
N ALA A 530 14.26 -9.75 -1.13
CA ALA A 530 14.69 -11.11 -1.43
C ALA A 530 13.94 -11.73 -2.63
N GLN A 531 12.63 -11.52 -2.75
CA GLN A 531 11.87 -11.96 -3.92
C GLN A 531 12.35 -11.21 -5.18
N SER A 532 12.47 -9.89 -5.10
CA SER A 532 12.88 -9.05 -6.22
C SER A 532 14.25 -9.44 -6.78
N TYR A 533 15.21 -9.72 -5.89
CA TYR A 533 16.53 -10.22 -6.24
C TYR A 533 16.49 -11.63 -6.86
N LEU A 534 15.68 -12.55 -6.33
CA LEU A 534 15.49 -13.89 -6.91
C LEU A 534 14.81 -13.84 -8.29
N ASP A 535 13.82 -12.98 -8.48
CA ASP A 535 13.11 -12.74 -9.75
C ASP A 535 14.01 -12.10 -10.82
N GLU A 536 15.10 -11.43 -10.43
CA GLU A 536 16.13 -10.92 -11.34
C GLU A 536 17.20 -11.95 -11.66
N VAL A 537 17.85 -12.53 -10.64
CA VAL A 537 19.00 -13.43 -10.83
C VAL A 537 18.61 -14.76 -11.50
N SER A 538 17.37 -15.24 -11.27
CA SER A 538 16.85 -16.47 -11.90
C SER A 538 16.75 -16.39 -13.42
N ARG A 539 16.67 -15.18 -14.01
CA ARG A 539 16.72 -14.96 -15.46
C ARG A 539 18.05 -15.40 -16.08
N GLN A 540 19.09 -15.52 -15.26
CA GLN A 540 20.44 -15.94 -15.65
C GLN A 540 20.70 -17.45 -15.39
N PHE A 541 19.72 -18.18 -14.84
CA PHE A 541 19.92 -19.58 -14.46
C PHE A 541 19.69 -20.55 -15.62
N PRO A 542 20.46 -21.66 -15.71
CA PRO A 542 20.21 -22.74 -16.68
C PRO A 542 18.83 -23.42 -16.54
N ALA A 543 18.25 -23.39 -15.34
CA ALA A 543 16.89 -23.86 -15.07
C ALA A 543 16.17 -22.91 -14.11
N GLN A 544 14.92 -22.58 -14.42
CA GLN A 544 14.12 -21.63 -13.64
C GLN A 544 13.86 -22.10 -12.20
N LEU A 545 13.65 -21.12 -11.31
CA LEU A 545 13.32 -21.40 -9.91
C LEU A 545 11.85 -21.77 -9.75
N THR A 546 11.57 -22.74 -8.86
CA THR A 546 10.22 -22.97 -8.36
C THR A 546 10.02 -22.10 -7.12
N LEU A 547 9.79 -20.79 -7.33
CA LEU A 547 9.55 -19.86 -6.22
C LEU A 547 8.23 -20.18 -5.51
N ARG A 548 8.29 -20.21 -4.18
CA ARG A 548 7.16 -20.47 -3.28
C ARG A 548 6.99 -19.23 -2.40
N THR A 549 6.04 -18.37 -2.77
CA THR A 549 5.79 -17.09 -2.09
C THR A 549 4.85 -17.29 -0.90
N PHE A 550 5.20 -16.68 0.22
CA PHE A 550 4.40 -16.67 1.46
C PHE A 550 4.18 -15.24 1.94
N ASP A 551 3.11 -15.02 2.70
CA ASP A 551 2.74 -13.68 3.16
C ASP A 551 3.51 -13.28 4.45
N THR A 552 3.90 -14.26 5.27
CA THR A 552 4.67 -14.04 6.52
C THR A 552 6.05 -14.72 6.52
N PRO A 553 7.05 -14.21 7.26
CA PRO A 553 8.36 -14.88 7.38
C PRO A 553 8.28 -16.28 8.01
N ASP A 554 7.43 -16.47 9.03
CA ASP A 554 7.27 -17.77 9.69
C ASP A 554 6.87 -18.90 8.73
N GLU A 555 6.02 -18.60 7.74
CA GLU A 555 5.63 -19.54 6.69
C GLU A 555 6.81 -19.90 5.76
N VAL A 556 7.65 -18.92 5.41
CA VAL A 556 8.86 -19.13 4.60
C VAL A 556 9.80 -20.12 5.30
N TYR A 557 10.10 -19.87 6.57
CA TYR A 557 10.99 -20.72 7.37
C TYR A 557 10.38 -22.11 7.65
N ALA A 558 9.06 -22.18 7.89
CA ALA A 558 8.35 -23.44 8.03
C ALA A 558 8.37 -24.28 6.73
N ASP A 559 8.24 -23.67 5.55
CA ASP A 559 8.29 -24.38 4.26
C ASP A 559 9.67 -25.01 3.99
N VAL A 560 10.75 -24.31 4.34
CA VAL A 560 12.13 -24.83 4.28
C VAL A 560 12.35 -25.93 5.31
N ALA A 561 11.94 -25.74 6.56
CA ALA A 561 12.08 -26.74 7.63
C ALA A 561 11.32 -28.03 7.29
N GLN A 562 10.10 -27.92 6.74
CA GLN A 562 9.26 -29.04 6.28
C GLN A 562 9.73 -29.67 4.96
N ARG A 563 10.86 -29.22 4.39
CA ARG A 563 11.45 -29.70 3.12
C ARG A 563 10.58 -29.47 1.87
N ARG A 564 9.57 -28.60 1.95
CA ARG A 564 8.77 -28.17 0.80
C ARG A 564 9.55 -27.21 -0.10
N SER A 565 10.46 -26.44 0.50
CA SER A 565 11.57 -25.75 -0.18
C SER A 565 12.92 -26.28 0.29
N LEU A 566 13.95 -26.09 -0.53
CA LEU A 566 15.33 -26.49 -0.20
C LEU A 566 16.14 -25.37 0.45
N ALA A 567 15.78 -24.11 0.17
CA ALA A 567 16.33 -22.91 0.78
C ALA A 567 15.27 -21.79 0.85
N CYS A 568 15.56 -20.74 1.60
CA CYS A 568 14.95 -19.42 1.43
C CYS A 568 16.02 -18.33 1.39
N LEU A 569 15.65 -17.14 0.92
CA LEU A 569 16.47 -15.94 0.96
C LEU A 569 15.70 -14.85 1.72
N ASP A 570 16.38 -14.14 2.61
CA ASP A 570 15.78 -13.12 3.49
C ASP A 570 16.88 -12.14 3.96
N ASP A 571 16.51 -11.02 4.61
CA ASP A 571 17.47 -10.05 5.16
C ASP A 571 18.31 -10.66 6.31
N PHE A 572 19.62 -10.38 6.34
CA PHE A 572 20.58 -11.04 7.26
C PHE A 572 20.13 -11.03 8.72
N ALA A 573 19.62 -9.91 9.24
CA ALA A 573 19.17 -9.81 10.62
C ALA A 573 18.02 -10.80 10.93
N VAL A 574 17.00 -10.82 10.07
CA VAL A 574 15.84 -11.71 10.17
C VAL A 574 16.28 -13.17 10.00
N ALA A 575 17.11 -13.44 8.97
CA ALA A 575 17.65 -14.75 8.66
C ALA A 575 18.46 -15.36 9.82
N ALA A 576 19.38 -14.61 10.41
CA ALA A 576 20.29 -15.11 11.44
C ALA A 576 19.57 -15.34 12.77
N TYR A 577 18.74 -14.37 13.20
CA TYR A 577 17.89 -14.51 14.38
C TYR A 577 16.92 -15.68 14.24
N THR A 578 16.22 -15.79 13.11
CA THR A 578 15.22 -16.86 12.90
C THR A 578 15.87 -18.23 12.76
N ALA A 579 17.01 -18.35 12.06
CA ALA A 579 17.73 -19.62 11.99
C ALA A 579 18.30 -20.10 13.35
N ALA A 580 18.54 -19.17 14.29
CA ALA A 580 18.98 -19.47 15.65
C ALA A 580 17.84 -19.75 16.64
N THR A 581 16.66 -19.14 16.45
CA THR A 581 15.52 -19.25 17.39
C THR A 581 14.43 -20.24 16.94
N HIS A 582 14.14 -20.31 15.63
CA HIS A 582 13.06 -21.13 15.09
C HIS A 582 13.29 -22.62 15.37
N SER A 583 12.29 -23.27 15.98
CA SER A 583 12.39 -24.66 16.49
C SER A 583 13.63 -24.88 17.37
N GLY A 584 14.04 -23.88 18.17
CA GLY A 584 15.20 -23.96 19.07
C GLY A 584 16.55 -23.99 18.36
N GLY A 585 16.64 -23.44 17.14
CA GLY A 585 17.90 -23.36 16.37
C GLY A 585 18.40 -24.69 15.80
N GLY A 586 17.66 -25.78 15.99
CA GLY A 586 18.01 -27.12 15.48
C GLY A 586 17.65 -27.35 14.01
N ALA A 587 16.69 -26.58 13.46
CA ALA A 587 16.10 -26.85 12.14
C ALA A 587 16.86 -26.21 10.96
N LEU A 588 17.46 -25.04 11.16
CA LEU A 588 17.94 -24.15 10.09
C LEU A 588 19.37 -23.65 10.32
N GLN A 589 19.99 -23.13 9.26
CA GLN A 589 21.27 -22.42 9.29
C GLN A 589 21.41 -21.49 8.08
N LEU A 590 22.22 -20.45 8.22
CA LEU A 590 22.70 -19.67 7.07
C LEU A 590 23.70 -20.49 6.25
N CYS A 591 23.88 -20.11 4.98
CA CYS A 591 24.92 -20.65 4.12
C CYS A 591 25.48 -19.60 3.16
N GLY A 592 26.81 -19.56 3.02
CA GLY A 592 27.51 -18.54 2.26
C GLY A 592 27.67 -17.21 3.04
N PRO A 593 28.29 -16.19 2.41
CA PRO A 593 28.31 -14.82 2.92
C PRO A 593 26.96 -14.12 2.68
N GLN A 594 26.80 -12.94 3.30
CA GLN A 594 25.74 -11.99 2.91
C GLN A 594 25.94 -11.54 1.45
N LEU A 595 24.84 -11.29 0.73
CA LEU A 595 24.80 -10.77 -0.63
C LEU A 595 24.53 -9.27 -0.58
N ASP A 596 25.30 -8.50 -1.36
CA ASP A 596 25.28 -7.04 -1.45
C ASP A 596 25.05 -6.31 -0.10
N PRO A 597 25.86 -6.62 0.95
CA PRO A 597 25.67 -6.08 2.29
C PRO A 597 25.90 -4.57 2.32
N VAL A 598 24.93 -3.84 2.90
CA VAL A 598 24.92 -2.39 3.07
C VAL A 598 24.93 -1.99 4.56
N PRO A 599 25.56 -0.86 4.91
CA PRO A 599 25.54 -0.36 6.28
C PRO A 599 24.17 0.21 6.66
N PHE A 600 23.75 -0.04 7.89
CA PHE A 600 22.69 0.69 8.57
C PHE A 600 23.33 1.74 9.49
N GLY A 601 22.78 2.95 9.48
CA GLY A 601 23.29 4.10 10.23
C GLY A 601 22.30 4.65 11.26
N ILE A 602 22.82 5.06 12.42
CA ILE A 602 22.08 5.89 13.38
C ILE A 602 21.98 7.30 12.78
N ALA A 603 20.78 7.78 12.49
CA ALA A 603 20.61 9.07 11.82
C ALA A 603 20.57 10.22 12.84
N VAL A 604 21.38 11.25 12.60
CA VAL A 604 21.45 12.50 13.38
C VAL A 604 21.31 13.68 12.43
N ALA A 605 20.64 14.76 12.87
CA ALA A 605 20.52 15.97 12.07
C ALA A 605 21.90 16.59 11.80
N LYS A 606 22.18 16.99 10.54
CA LYS A 606 23.50 17.56 10.15
C LYS A 606 23.91 18.84 10.88
N THR A 607 22.97 19.50 11.55
CA THR A 607 23.22 20.66 12.42
C THR A 607 23.72 20.28 13.81
N ASP A 608 23.54 19.04 14.27
CA ASP A 608 24.00 18.56 15.58
C ASP A 608 25.20 17.62 15.45
N THR A 609 26.31 18.19 15.02
CA THR A 609 27.60 17.48 14.94
C THR A 609 28.08 17.03 16.32
N ALA A 610 27.68 17.71 17.40
CA ALA A 610 28.08 17.38 18.77
C ALA A 610 27.41 16.08 19.26
N LEU A 611 26.10 15.91 19.03
CA LEU A 611 25.42 14.64 19.30
C LEU A 611 25.97 13.53 18.39
N ARG A 612 26.16 13.81 17.09
CA ARG A 612 26.72 12.86 16.12
C ARG A 612 28.08 12.31 16.59
N ASP A 613 29.01 13.20 16.91
CA ASP A 613 30.38 12.81 17.26
C ASP A 613 30.43 12.14 18.64
N ALA A 614 29.58 12.56 19.59
CA ALA A 614 29.43 11.89 20.89
C ALA A 614 28.88 10.45 20.74
N VAL A 615 27.83 10.25 19.92
CA VAL A 615 27.24 8.91 19.66
C VAL A 615 28.22 8.02 18.92
N ARG A 616 28.92 8.55 17.91
CA ARG A 616 30.00 7.85 17.18
C ARG A 616 31.10 7.38 18.13
N GLU A 617 31.53 8.24 19.05
CA GLU A 617 32.57 7.91 20.05
C GLU A 617 32.09 7.01 21.18
N ALA A 618 30.79 6.99 21.50
CA ALA A 618 30.20 6.00 22.40
C ALA A 618 30.14 4.62 21.73
N LEU A 619 29.76 4.56 20.44
CA LEU A 619 29.72 3.32 19.68
C LEU A 619 31.12 2.69 19.51
N ASP A 620 32.15 3.49 19.21
CA ASP A 620 33.55 3.02 19.20
C ASP A 620 33.97 2.42 20.57
N ARG A 621 33.51 2.99 21.70
CA ARG A 621 33.76 2.43 23.04
C ARG A 621 32.99 1.12 23.30
N LEU A 622 31.75 1.01 22.83
CA LEU A 622 30.99 -0.25 22.91
C LEU A 622 31.62 -1.36 22.06
N ILE A 623 32.18 -1.03 20.91
CA ILE A 623 32.95 -1.94 20.05
C ILE A 623 34.24 -2.37 20.77
N ALA A 624 35.07 -1.42 21.21
CA ALA A 624 36.36 -1.70 21.84
C ALA A 624 36.26 -2.46 23.18
N SER A 625 35.20 -2.24 23.96
CA SER A 625 34.92 -2.97 25.20
C SER A 625 34.28 -4.36 24.99
N GLY A 626 33.91 -4.69 23.75
CA GLY A 626 33.15 -5.90 23.42
C GLY A 626 31.72 -5.90 23.97
N ALA A 627 31.19 -4.77 24.44
CA ALA A 627 29.79 -4.63 24.84
C ALA A 627 28.85 -4.78 23.64
N TYR A 628 29.17 -4.11 22.53
CA TYR A 628 28.49 -4.23 21.23
C TYR A 628 28.42 -5.69 20.75
N ALA A 629 29.55 -6.41 20.80
CA ALA A 629 29.62 -7.81 20.39
C ALA A 629 28.75 -8.75 21.26
N LYS A 630 28.55 -8.42 22.55
CA LYS A 630 27.63 -9.17 23.43
C LYS A 630 26.16 -8.93 23.04
N ILE A 631 25.81 -7.70 22.65
CA ILE A 631 24.45 -7.34 22.21
C ILE A 631 24.13 -8.06 20.88
N LEU A 632 25.01 -7.98 19.88
CA LEU A 632 24.83 -8.71 18.62
C LEU A 632 24.64 -10.22 18.84
N LYS A 633 25.39 -10.80 19.79
CA LYS A 633 25.31 -12.22 20.15
C LYS A 633 24.02 -12.60 20.87
N GLN A 634 23.43 -11.70 21.64
CA GLN A 634 22.11 -11.90 22.25
C GLN A 634 21.02 -12.04 21.17
N TRP A 635 21.16 -11.30 20.07
CA TRP A 635 20.25 -11.30 18.92
C TRP A 635 20.73 -12.22 17.77
N HIS A 636 21.78 -13.01 17.97
CA HIS A 636 22.35 -13.97 17.00
C HIS A 636 22.79 -13.38 15.64
N VAL A 637 23.19 -12.11 15.63
CA VAL A 637 23.50 -11.31 14.43
C VAL A 637 24.96 -10.84 14.38
N GLU A 638 25.89 -11.58 14.99
CA GLU A 638 27.32 -11.22 15.01
C GLU A 638 27.93 -11.03 13.60
N GLY A 639 27.37 -11.68 12.58
CA GLY A 639 27.79 -11.55 11.18
C GLY A 639 27.51 -10.19 10.51
N GLY A 640 26.79 -9.29 11.19
CA GLY A 640 26.55 -7.91 10.74
C GLY A 640 27.40 -6.86 11.49
N ALA A 641 28.40 -7.30 12.26
CA ALA A 641 29.24 -6.42 13.07
C ALA A 641 30.07 -5.42 12.23
N VAL A 642 29.94 -4.13 12.52
CA VAL A 642 30.88 -3.10 12.02
C VAL A 642 32.18 -3.13 12.84
N PRO A 643 33.37 -2.90 12.24
CA PRO A 643 34.64 -2.92 12.95
C PRO A 643 34.95 -1.61 13.72
N ARG A 644 34.21 -0.53 13.43
CA ARG A 644 34.27 0.80 14.06
C ARG A 644 33.03 1.60 13.64
N ALA A 645 32.71 2.68 14.36
CA ALA A 645 31.69 3.63 13.95
C ALA A 645 32.21 4.55 12.82
N VAL A 646 31.62 4.45 11.64
CA VAL A 646 31.92 5.34 10.49
C VAL A 646 30.76 6.31 10.30
N VAL A 647 31.05 7.57 9.97
CA VAL A 647 30.02 8.55 9.58
C VAL A 647 29.94 8.57 8.05
N ASN A 648 28.74 8.40 7.51
CA ASN A 648 28.43 8.49 6.09
C ASN A 648 29.23 7.50 5.21
N GLY A 649 29.48 6.27 5.72
CA GLY A 649 30.27 5.24 5.05
C GLY A 649 29.55 4.50 3.93
N GLY A 650 28.23 4.65 3.84
CA GLY A 650 27.40 4.25 2.70
C GLY A 650 27.84 4.88 1.38
N ARG A 651 27.47 4.21 0.29
CA ARG A 651 27.89 4.53 -1.09
C ARG A 651 26.81 5.27 -1.89
#